data_AF-A0A1J7C9Q5-F1
#
_entry.id   AF-A0A1J7C9Q5-F1
#
_cell.length_a   1.000
_cell.length_b   1.000
_cell.length_c   1.000
_cell.angle_alpha   90.00
_cell.angle_beta   90.00
_cell.angle_gamma   90.00
#
_symmetry.space_group_name_H-M   'P 1'
#
loop_
_entity.id
_entity.type
_entity.pdbx_description
1 polymer ?
#
loop_
_entity_poly.entity_id
_entity_poly.type
_entity_poly.pdbx_seq_one_letter_code
_entity_poly.pdbx_strand_id
1 'polypeptide(L)'
;MAGRIRDEDIKAVRDTVPIDTVVGDHLQLRNAGGGQLKGLCPFHDEKSPSFHVSPSKGLYHCLAGETRVLTWEGVRPIRELAGTTAKVLGRGANWVEAPFKSFGVQPLLRIVLSRNGRTKEIHATDQHRWFLRAGRERSSLREVVTADLKAGDRLGYVFPGSRIEQTTPSPSGIAHGITFGDGMLDSSGATAQLDPVKELPPLSESAPYLYGFLAGYLAAGGHVAKDGTVVLDCTRREVLEGVRTLCTRLGIGTYGVTEQVREGVPGREPSPVHRIHLVAQDLTEQFFLDDEHRSRFLAPEKDFARRGWVVESVEPTDRVEEVYCATVPDGHAFVLEDNILTGNCFGCGEGGDAIKFVQQVEHLTFAEAVERLAAQAGIELRYEDGGYSPGRQKGERTRLVEANKAAAAWFTEQLGGQEALVARQFLADRGFDAAAAEQFALGYAPVGWENLVRFLRGKGFTDKELLTSGLASEGRRGPMDRFRGRLVWPIKDLTGEVIGFGARRLREDDNGPKYLNTPETPLYKKSQVLYGIEQAKKEIAKTGRAVVVEGYTDVMACHLAGVPTAIATCGTAFGGDHIKILRRLLMDTGEFRGEVVFTFDGDAAGQKAAMRAFEDDQKFVTRTFVAVEPNGMDPCDLRLAKGDDAVRELVDARVPLFEFAVRTTVDRYNLDTEEGRIAALDAAAPIVARIKDYAVRTRYAVRLDKLIGFMDEEFIRKRVMWEERRLRERQARPERPEERRRGGAEAPEAAPAAPARPVLDPRDPAQQAERELLKLALQAPALVVPLDAYQDDEFTAAPYRAVRLALGAAGGVAAGAAPAADSGAAFVAAVRDACPDDMVRGLVTELAVEPLRTHREVDALYAGGFLVAVRRQAVDRRIAEVQKYLQRNSGRLPDDQLRAVQAELSALQGYRHALVTRGADAL
;
A
#
# COMPACT_ATOMS: atom_id res chain seq x y z
N MET A 1 6.63 -2.94 -24.09
CA MET A 1 6.29 -1.53 -23.86
C MET A 1 5.86 -0.99 -25.20
N ALA A 2 4.59 -0.60 -25.34
CA ALA A 2 4.15 0.11 -26.55
C ALA A 2 4.92 1.44 -26.64
N GLY A 3 5.26 1.89 -27.85
CA GLY A 3 5.86 3.21 -28.04
C GLY A 3 4.94 4.30 -27.51
N ARG A 4 5.45 5.53 -27.34
CA ARG A 4 4.61 6.67 -26.97
C ARG A 4 3.81 7.13 -28.19
N ILE A 5 2.48 7.24 -28.10
CA ILE A 5 1.65 7.83 -29.16
C ILE A 5 2.05 9.30 -29.32
N ARG A 6 2.20 9.77 -30.56
CA ARG A 6 2.54 11.17 -30.84
C ARG A 6 1.50 12.11 -30.25
N ASP A 7 1.99 13.17 -29.62
CA ASP A 7 1.13 14.17 -28.98
C ASP A 7 0.19 14.85 -30.02
N GLU A 8 0.62 14.96 -31.28
CA GLU A 8 -0.21 15.45 -32.41
C GLU A 8 -1.46 14.59 -32.65
N ASP A 9 -1.33 13.27 -32.58
CA ASP A 9 -2.43 12.36 -32.88
C ASP A 9 -3.39 12.24 -31.69
N ILE A 10 -2.86 12.31 -30.46
CA ILE A 10 -3.68 12.46 -29.23
C ILE A 10 -4.52 13.74 -29.32
N LYS A 11 -3.91 14.85 -29.77
CA LYS A 11 -4.62 16.12 -29.98
C LYS A 11 -5.67 15.99 -31.07
N ALA A 12 -5.37 15.35 -32.20
CA ALA A 12 -6.35 15.12 -33.26
C ALA A 12 -7.57 14.32 -32.75
N VAL A 13 -7.36 13.30 -31.92
CA VAL A 13 -8.45 12.53 -31.28
C VAL A 13 -9.29 13.42 -30.38
N ARG A 14 -8.68 14.27 -29.55
CA ARG A 14 -9.39 15.23 -28.70
C ARG A 14 -10.20 16.26 -29.48
N ASP A 15 -9.66 16.75 -30.59
CA ASP A 15 -10.29 17.80 -31.39
C ASP A 15 -11.44 17.24 -32.26
N THR A 16 -11.38 15.96 -32.64
CA THR A 16 -12.33 15.34 -33.57
C THR A 16 -13.50 14.66 -32.89
N VAL A 17 -13.32 14.15 -31.66
CA VAL A 17 -14.33 13.35 -30.95
C VAL A 17 -15.19 14.25 -30.05
N PRO A 18 -16.47 14.50 -30.38
CA PRO A 18 -17.35 15.32 -29.55
C PRO A 18 -17.69 14.59 -28.25
N ILE A 19 -17.42 15.22 -27.11
CA ILE A 19 -17.61 14.62 -25.78
C ILE A 19 -19.08 14.26 -25.51
N ASP A 20 -20.02 15.00 -26.07
CA ASP A 20 -21.46 14.76 -25.94
C ASP A 20 -21.90 13.51 -26.70
N THR A 21 -21.33 13.24 -27.87
CA THR A 21 -21.56 11.99 -28.60
C THR A 21 -21.03 10.80 -27.79
N VAL A 22 -19.79 10.90 -27.30
CA VAL A 22 -19.17 9.83 -26.50
C VAL A 22 -19.93 9.57 -25.21
N VAL A 23 -20.33 10.61 -24.48
CA VAL A 23 -21.10 10.43 -23.24
C VAL A 23 -22.52 9.92 -23.56
N GLY A 24 -23.13 10.40 -24.65
CA GLY A 24 -24.46 10.02 -25.11
C GLY A 24 -24.58 8.52 -25.45
N ASP A 25 -23.49 7.88 -25.86
CA ASP A 25 -23.45 6.43 -26.08
C ASP A 25 -23.68 5.63 -24.78
N HIS A 26 -23.43 6.23 -23.62
CA HIS A 26 -23.52 5.58 -22.31
C HIS A 26 -24.65 6.10 -21.44
N LEU A 27 -25.08 7.35 -21.61
CA LEU A 27 -26.01 8.03 -20.71
C LEU A 27 -27.08 8.82 -21.47
N GLN A 28 -28.30 8.83 -20.93
CA GLN A 28 -29.33 9.75 -21.41
C GLN A 28 -29.04 11.17 -20.93
N LEU A 29 -28.73 12.05 -21.90
CA LEU A 29 -28.48 13.47 -21.67
C LEU A 29 -29.76 14.30 -21.96
N ARG A 30 -30.03 15.29 -21.12
CA ARG A 30 -31.12 16.28 -21.26
C ARG A 30 -30.53 17.69 -21.37
N ASN A 31 -31.22 18.58 -22.07
CA ASN A 31 -30.77 19.96 -22.24
C ASN A 31 -30.83 20.73 -20.89
N ALA A 32 -29.76 21.44 -20.55
CA ALA A 32 -29.64 22.25 -19.33
C ALA A 32 -29.59 23.77 -19.59
N GLY A 33 -29.78 24.20 -20.85
CA GLY A 33 -29.71 25.61 -21.28
C GLY A 33 -28.31 26.04 -21.70
N GLY A 34 -28.20 27.09 -22.53
CA GLY A 34 -26.91 27.69 -22.92
C GLY A 34 -25.97 26.79 -23.73
N GLY A 35 -26.50 25.76 -24.40
CA GLY A 35 -25.70 24.76 -25.12
C GLY A 35 -25.11 23.65 -24.24
N GLN A 36 -25.53 23.54 -22.98
CA GLN A 36 -25.10 22.51 -22.03
C GLN A 36 -26.07 21.32 -22.01
N LEU A 37 -25.52 20.13 -21.75
CA LEU A 37 -26.26 18.89 -21.55
C LEU A 37 -26.07 18.38 -20.13
N LYS A 38 -27.03 17.60 -19.63
CA LYS A 38 -27.03 17.09 -18.25
C LYS A 38 -27.66 15.70 -18.16
N GLY A 39 -27.02 14.78 -17.46
CA GLY A 39 -27.47 13.41 -17.24
C GLY A 39 -27.30 12.94 -15.80
N LEU A 40 -27.68 11.70 -15.54
CA LEU A 40 -27.31 11.01 -14.30
C LEU A 40 -25.84 10.62 -14.37
N CYS A 41 -25.10 10.82 -13.29
CA CYS A 41 -23.70 10.45 -13.18
C CYS A 41 -23.53 8.93 -13.37
N PRO A 42 -22.63 8.48 -14.27
CA PRO A 42 -22.36 7.05 -14.44
C PRO A 42 -21.54 6.45 -13.29
N PHE A 43 -20.95 7.31 -12.45
CA PHE A 43 -19.99 6.93 -11.41
C PHE A 43 -20.63 6.81 -10.02
N HIS A 44 -21.89 7.25 -9.85
CA HIS A 44 -22.61 7.24 -8.57
C HIS A 44 -24.10 6.96 -8.77
N ASP A 45 -24.72 6.27 -7.82
CA ASP A 45 -26.15 5.95 -7.86
C ASP A 45 -26.99 7.15 -7.38
N GLU A 46 -27.30 8.07 -8.30
CA GLU A 46 -28.08 9.28 -8.04
C GLU A 46 -29.44 9.27 -8.75
N LYS A 47 -30.45 9.90 -8.15
CA LYS A 47 -31.81 10.00 -8.72
C LYS A 47 -32.08 11.35 -9.41
N SER A 48 -31.23 12.34 -9.15
CA SER A 48 -31.31 13.67 -9.77
C SER A 48 -30.11 13.85 -10.70
N PRO A 49 -30.30 14.30 -11.95
CA PRO A 49 -29.19 14.59 -12.84
C PRO A 49 -28.20 15.55 -12.16
N SER A 50 -26.92 15.20 -12.12
CA SER A 50 -25.84 16.08 -11.65
C SER A 50 -24.64 16.13 -12.61
N PHE A 51 -24.57 15.20 -13.58
CA PHE A 51 -23.50 15.11 -14.57
C PHE A 51 -23.72 16.10 -15.71
N HIS A 52 -22.84 17.08 -15.88
CA HIS A 52 -22.97 18.10 -16.93
C HIS A 52 -21.93 17.87 -18.04
N VAL A 53 -22.35 18.08 -19.29
CA VAL A 53 -21.52 17.95 -20.48
C VAL A 53 -21.62 19.25 -21.28
N SER A 54 -20.47 19.83 -21.64
CA SER A 54 -20.38 21.01 -22.50
C SER A 54 -19.88 20.62 -23.90
N PRO A 55 -20.79 20.33 -24.87
CA PRO A 55 -20.43 20.01 -26.26
C PRO A 55 -19.43 20.99 -26.89
N SER A 56 -19.57 22.29 -26.60
CA SER A 56 -18.73 23.34 -27.18
C SER A 56 -17.31 23.46 -26.61
N LYS A 57 -17.00 22.80 -25.49
CA LYS A 57 -15.76 23.04 -24.73
C LYS A 57 -14.96 21.79 -24.33
N GLY A 58 -15.55 20.59 -24.36
CA GLY A 58 -14.81 19.33 -24.15
C GLY A 58 -14.12 19.11 -22.79
N LEU A 59 -14.37 19.92 -21.75
CA LEU A 59 -13.55 19.99 -20.51
C LEU A 59 -14.35 20.38 -19.25
N TYR A 60 -13.76 20.22 -18.04
CA TYR A 60 -14.27 20.84 -16.79
C TYR A 60 -13.21 21.13 -15.67
N HIS A 61 -13.46 22.27 -14.98
CA HIS A 61 -12.99 22.92 -13.71
C HIS A 61 -11.66 22.54 -13.00
N CYS A 62 -10.90 23.54 -12.48
CA CYS A 62 -9.89 23.47 -11.38
C CYS A 62 -9.17 24.82 -11.01
N LEU A 63 -8.21 24.77 -10.05
CA LEU A 63 -7.33 25.88 -9.59
C LEU A 63 -5.87 25.75 -10.07
N ALA A 64 -5.17 26.87 -10.20
CA ALA A 64 -3.74 26.95 -10.51
C ALA A 64 -2.83 26.34 -9.43
N GLY A 65 -1.67 25.82 -9.81
CA GLY A 65 -0.79 25.03 -8.93
C GLY A 65 -0.19 25.79 -7.74
N GLU A 66 0.03 27.10 -7.88
CA GLU A 66 0.49 27.98 -6.81
C GLU A 66 -0.59 28.29 -5.76
N THR A 67 -1.86 27.99 -6.06
CA THR A 67 -2.97 28.33 -5.17
C THR A 67 -2.78 27.66 -3.82
N ARG A 68 -2.71 28.46 -2.75
CA ARG A 68 -2.43 27.97 -1.41
C ARG A 68 -3.70 27.55 -0.68
N VAL A 69 -3.67 26.38 -0.06
CA VAL A 69 -4.79 25.76 0.67
C VAL A 69 -4.52 25.78 2.17
N LEU A 70 -5.55 26.06 2.98
CA LEU A 70 -5.47 25.98 4.43
C LEU A 70 -5.63 24.51 4.87
N THR A 71 -4.54 23.89 5.32
CA THR A 71 -4.52 22.51 5.84
C THR A 71 -4.26 22.51 7.35
N TRP A 72 -4.51 21.36 7.98
CA TRP A 72 -4.30 21.13 9.41
C TRP A 72 -2.83 21.24 9.82
N GLU A 73 -1.93 20.96 8.87
CA GLU A 73 -0.48 21.04 9.00
C GLU A 73 0.07 22.44 8.67
N GLY A 74 -0.77 23.36 8.21
CA GLY A 74 -0.38 24.70 7.77
C GLY A 74 -0.86 25.03 6.36
N VAL A 75 -0.46 26.18 5.84
CA VAL A 75 -0.82 26.59 4.48
C VAL A 75 0.14 25.95 3.47
N ARG A 76 -0.38 25.31 2.42
CA ARG A 76 0.44 24.63 1.40
C ARG A 76 -0.04 24.92 -0.03
N PRO A 77 0.87 25.04 -1.02
CA PRO A 77 0.47 25.09 -2.43
C PRO A 77 -0.30 23.83 -2.85
N ILE A 78 -1.38 24.00 -3.60
CA ILE A 78 -2.28 22.90 -3.97
C ILE A 78 -1.58 21.81 -4.80
N ARG A 79 -0.58 22.20 -5.60
CA ARG A 79 0.22 21.24 -6.38
C ARG A 79 0.99 20.24 -5.52
N GLU A 80 1.42 20.64 -4.32
CA GLU A 80 2.15 19.75 -3.41
C GLU A 80 1.22 18.78 -2.68
N LEU A 81 -0.08 19.08 -2.68
CA LEU A 81 -1.09 18.21 -2.10
C LEU A 81 -1.53 17.14 -3.11
N ALA A 82 -1.34 17.37 -4.42
CA ALA A 82 -1.74 16.47 -5.48
C ALA A 82 -1.17 15.05 -5.27
N GLY A 83 -2.03 14.03 -5.37
CA GLY A 83 -1.67 12.63 -5.11
C GLY A 83 -1.62 12.25 -3.62
N THR A 84 -1.94 13.18 -2.71
CA THR A 84 -2.01 12.94 -1.26
C THR A 84 -3.41 13.23 -0.72
N THR A 85 -3.66 12.83 0.53
CA THR A 85 -4.83 13.25 1.30
C THR A 85 -4.37 14.22 2.38
N ALA A 86 -5.01 15.38 2.45
CA ALA A 86 -4.72 16.40 3.44
C ALA A 86 -5.98 16.76 4.22
N LYS A 87 -5.80 17.13 5.49
CA LYS A 87 -6.92 17.55 6.34
C LYS A 87 -7.16 19.04 6.13
N VAL A 88 -8.28 19.39 5.51
CA VAL A 88 -8.65 20.76 5.11
C VAL A 88 -9.80 21.28 5.94
N LEU A 89 -9.93 22.60 6.04
CA LEU A 89 -11.08 23.23 6.69
C LEU A 89 -12.25 23.27 5.72
N GLY A 90 -13.37 22.66 6.10
CA GLY A 90 -14.61 22.64 5.33
C GLY A 90 -15.52 23.84 5.59
N ARG A 91 -16.63 23.93 4.84
CA ARG A 91 -17.61 25.03 4.98
C ARG A 91 -18.20 25.17 6.39
N GLY A 92 -18.35 24.07 7.12
CA GLY A 92 -18.88 24.05 8.49
C GLY A 92 -17.87 24.40 9.58
N ALA A 93 -16.70 24.95 9.23
CA ALA A 93 -15.56 25.17 10.14
C ALA A 93 -15.03 23.89 10.81
N ASN A 94 -15.36 22.73 10.24
CA ASN A 94 -14.87 21.42 10.64
C ASN A 94 -13.67 21.00 9.76
N TRP A 95 -12.74 20.26 10.36
CA TRP A 95 -11.58 19.73 9.65
C TRP A 95 -11.92 18.37 9.03
N VAL A 96 -11.76 18.24 7.72
CA VAL A 96 -12.17 17.07 6.93
C VAL A 96 -10.97 16.57 6.13
N GLU A 97 -10.80 15.25 6.03
CA GLU A 97 -9.81 14.67 5.14
C GLU A 97 -10.29 14.77 3.68
N ALA A 98 -9.45 15.32 2.82
CA ALA A 98 -9.76 15.51 1.40
C ALA A 98 -8.57 15.07 0.53
N PRO A 99 -8.76 14.12 -0.40
CA PRO A 99 -7.75 13.82 -1.40
C PRO A 99 -7.63 14.95 -2.43
N PHE A 100 -6.41 15.23 -2.86
CA PHE A 100 -6.11 16.20 -3.90
C PHE A 100 -5.65 15.49 -5.17
N LYS A 101 -6.15 15.93 -6.31
CA LYS A 101 -5.83 15.36 -7.63
C LYS A 101 -5.34 16.46 -8.58
N SER A 102 -4.53 16.06 -9.56
CA SER A 102 -4.28 16.84 -10.78
C SER A 102 -5.39 16.55 -11.81
N PHE A 103 -5.79 17.57 -12.54
CA PHE A 103 -6.85 17.53 -13.55
C PHE A 103 -6.36 18.01 -14.93
N GLY A 104 -5.05 17.85 -15.19
CA GLY A 104 -4.44 18.14 -16.49
C GLY A 104 -4.22 19.64 -16.74
N VAL A 105 -3.79 19.97 -17.96
CA VAL A 105 -3.39 21.32 -18.35
C VAL A 105 -4.59 22.11 -18.90
N GLN A 106 -4.89 23.28 -18.32
CA GLN A 106 -6.07 24.09 -18.63
C GLN A 106 -5.76 25.61 -18.65
N PRO A 107 -6.49 26.43 -19.44
CA PRO A 107 -6.38 27.89 -19.43
C PRO A 107 -6.95 28.49 -18.14
N LEU A 108 -6.35 29.59 -17.68
CA LEU A 108 -6.69 30.25 -16.42
C LEU A 108 -7.21 31.68 -16.61
N LEU A 109 -8.15 32.08 -15.75
CA LEU A 109 -8.52 33.46 -15.52
C LEU A 109 -7.77 33.99 -14.29
N ARG A 110 -7.36 35.26 -14.33
CA ARG A 110 -6.80 35.97 -13.16
C ARG A 110 -7.93 36.65 -12.41
N ILE A 111 -8.07 36.31 -11.14
CA ILE A 111 -9.03 36.91 -10.21
C ILE A 111 -8.26 37.80 -9.27
N VAL A 112 -8.53 39.11 -9.31
CA VAL A 112 -7.96 40.09 -8.38
C VAL A 112 -8.96 40.34 -7.27
N LEU A 113 -8.53 40.13 -6.03
CA LEU A 113 -9.35 40.26 -4.83
C LEU A 113 -8.79 41.35 -3.92
N SER A 114 -9.66 42.07 -3.21
CA SER A 114 -9.26 43.02 -2.17
C SER A 114 -9.91 42.75 -0.81
N ARG A 115 -9.20 43.09 0.27
CA ARG A 115 -9.71 43.09 1.65
C ARG A 115 -8.88 44.01 2.52
N ASN A 116 -9.53 44.97 3.21
CA ASN A 116 -8.87 45.88 4.16
C ASN A 116 -7.62 46.57 3.57
N GLY A 117 -7.71 47.08 2.34
CA GLY A 117 -6.60 47.74 1.65
C GLY A 117 -5.52 46.80 1.10
N ARG A 118 -5.70 45.48 1.18
CA ARG A 118 -4.80 44.47 0.60
C ARG A 118 -5.37 43.90 -0.67
N THR A 119 -4.50 43.56 -1.61
CA THR A 119 -4.85 42.88 -2.86
C THR A 119 -4.25 41.46 -2.88
N LYS A 120 -4.98 40.50 -3.45
CA LYS A 120 -4.54 39.12 -3.66
C LYS A 120 -4.96 38.67 -5.05
N GLU A 121 -4.08 37.93 -5.71
CA GLU A 121 -4.38 37.32 -7.01
C GLU A 121 -4.59 35.81 -6.84
N ILE A 122 -5.59 35.28 -7.54
CA ILE A 122 -5.83 33.84 -7.65
C ILE A 122 -6.07 33.51 -9.12
N HIS A 123 -5.48 32.41 -9.58
CA HIS A 123 -5.71 31.91 -10.92
C HIS A 123 -6.56 30.65 -10.88
N ALA A 124 -7.63 30.64 -11.66
CA ALA A 124 -8.57 29.54 -11.70
C ALA A 124 -9.18 29.40 -13.09
N THR A 125 -9.61 28.20 -13.43
CA THR A 125 -10.38 27.96 -14.66
C THR A 125 -11.68 28.76 -14.66
N ASP A 126 -12.21 29.03 -15.86
CA ASP A 126 -13.44 29.82 -16.06
C ASP A 126 -14.64 29.27 -15.29
N GLN A 127 -14.71 27.95 -15.11
CA GLN A 127 -15.83 27.33 -14.41
C GLN A 127 -15.54 27.04 -12.92
N HIS A 128 -14.36 27.36 -12.36
CA HIS A 128 -14.08 27.07 -10.94
C HIS A 128 -15.07 27.73 -9.98
N ARG A 129 -15.37 27.06 -8.86
CA ARG A 129 -16.55 27.36 -8.05
C ARG A 129 -16.26 28.24 -6.83
N TRP A 130 -17.07 29.25 -6.65
CA TRP A 130 -16.95 30.25 -5.59
C TRP A 130 -18.26 30.41 -4.84
N PHE A 131 -18.17 30.82 -3.57
CA PHE A 131 -19.32 31.15 -2.76
C PHE A 131 -19.32 32.65 -2.52
N LEU A 132 -20.39 33.34 -2.88
CA LEU A 132 -20.64 34.75 -2.61
C LEU A 132 -21.58 34.90 -1.42
N ARG A 133 -21.44 35.97 -0.64
CA ARG A 133 -22.42 36.33 0.40
C ARG A 133 -23.62 37.03 -0.24
N ALA A 134 -24.83 36.55 0.02
CA ALA A 134 -26.06 37.12 -0.54
C ALA A 134 -27.11 37.38 0.55
N GLY A 135 -27.51 38.63 0.80
CA GLY A 135 -28.61 38.98 1.72
C GLY A 135 -28.22 39.78 2.97
N ARG A 136 -29.22 40.17 3.78
CA ARG A 136 -29.06 40.91 5.06
C ARG A 136 -28.52 40.02 6.19
N GLU A 137 -28.73 38.70 6.13
CA GLU A 137 -28.21 37.74 7.09
C GLU A 137 -26.75 37.37 6.78
N ARG A 138 -25.93 37.26 7.83
CA ARG A 138 -24.48 37.03 7.68
C ARG A 138 -24.11 35.64 7.13
N SER A 139 -25.03 34.68 7.05
CA SER A 139 -24.79 33.25 6.79
C SER A 139 -25.20 32.75 5.40
N SER A 140 -25.98 33.50 4.62
CA SER A 140 -26.48 33.05 3.32
C SER A 140 -25.41 33.19 2.24
N LEU A 141 -25.03 32.05 1.64
CA LEU A 141 -24.06 31.95 0.55
C LEU A 141 -24.77 31.58 -0.75
N ARG A 142 -24.51 32.33 -1.83
CA ARG A 142 -24.89 31.99 -3.20
C ARG A 142 -23.67 31.48 -3.94
N GLU A 143 -23.82 30.42 -4.70
CA GLU A 143 -22.74 29.88 -5.50
C GLU A 143 -22.62 30.54 -6.88
N VAL A 144 -21.40 30.71 -7.38
CA VAL A 144 -21.08 31.23 -8.72
C VAL A 144 -19.81 30.56 -9.25
N VAL A 145 -19.58 30.65 -10.56
CA VAL A 145 -18.32 30.21 -11.20
C VAL A 145 -17.40 31.39 -11.49
N THR A 146 -16.11 31.15 -11.75
CA THR A 146 -15.12 32.20 -12.02
C THR A 146 -15.54 33.15 -13.13
N ALA A 147 -16.08 32.63 -14.23
CA ALA A 147 -16.53 33.42 -15.39
C ALA A 147 -17.70 34.36 -15.06
N ASP A 148 -18.47 34.03 -14.01
CA ASP A 148 -19.63 34.80 -13.57
C ASP A 148 -19.29 35.75 -12.40
N LEU A 149 -18.07 35.70 -11.86
CA LEU A 149 -17.61 36.64 -10.83
C LEU A 149 -17.52 38.04 -11.42
N LYS A 150 -18.04 39.03 -10.67
CA LYS A 150 -18.06 40.43 -11.07
C LYS A 150 -17.38 41.30 -10.02
N ALA A 151 -16.82 42.42 -10.46
CA ALA A 151 -16.30 43.45 -9.57
C ALA A 151 -17.36 43.84 -8.52
N GLY A 152 -16.97 43.87 -7.25
CA GLY A 152 -17.85 44.11 -6.10
C GLY A 152 -18.44 42.85 -5.44
N ASP A 153 -18.33 41.67 -6.06
CA ASP A 153 -18.79 40.42 -5.47
C ASP A 153 -18.01 40.09 -4.19
N ARG A 154 -18.73 39.69 -3.12
CA ARG A 154 -18.12 39.41 -1.82
C ARG A 154 -17.99 37.91 -1.60
N LEU A 155 -16.77 37.39 -1.62
CA LEU A 155 -16.49 35.99 -1.38
C LEU A 155 -16.82 35.58 0.07
N GLY A 156 -17.31 34.35 0.20
CA GLY A 156 -17.50 33.65 1.46
C GLY A 156 -16.15 33.38 2.12
N TYR A 157 -16.16 33.35 3.44
CA TYR A 157 -14.97 33.05 4.24
C TYR A 157 -15.33 32.16 5.41
N VAL A 158 -14.38 31.31 5.80
CA VAL A 158 -14.53 30.42 6.96
C VAL A 158 -13.23 30.44 7.77
N PHE A 159 -13.39 30.66 9.07
CA PHE A 159 -12.31 30.59 10.05
C PHE A 159 -12.40 29.28 10.82
N PRO A 160 -11.28 28.71 11.31
CA PRO A 160 -11.30 27.56 12.21
C PRO A 160 -12.20 27.82 13.43
N GLY A 161 -12.90 26.79 13.91
CA GLY A 161 -13.65 26.90 15.17
C GLY A 161 -12.72 27.12 16.36
N SER A 162 -13.06 28.08 17.24
CA SER A 162 -12.25 28.43 18.42
C SER A 162 -12.15 27.25 19.39
N ARG A 163 -10.95 26.99 19.90
CA ARG A 163 -10.69 26.00 20.97
C ARG A 163 -10.22 26.64 22.27
N ILE A 164 -10.32 27.97 22.35
CA ILE A 164 -9.74 28.75 23.44
C ILE A 164 -10.76 29.55 24.25
N GLU A 165 -12.05 29.50 23.89
CA GLU A 165 -13.12 30.22 24.62
C GLU A 165 -13.17 29.89 26.13
N GLN A 166 -12.74 28.68 26.52
CA GLN A 166 -12.66 28.24 27.92
C GLN A 166 -11.24 27.86 28.35
N THR A 167 -10.22 28.32 27.62
CA THR A 167 -8.83 27.93 27.85
C THR A 167 -8.07 29.07 28.52
N THR A 168 -7.52 28.83 29.71
CA THR A 168 -6.60 29.77 30.36
C THR A 168 -5.17 29.55 29.87
N PRO A 169 -4.44 30.61 29.46
CA PRO A 169 -3.01 30.54 29.14
C PRO A 169 -2.18 29.90 30.27
N SER A 170 -1.37 28.89 29.94
CA SER A 170 -0.51 28.26 30.95
C SER A 170 0.70 29.14 31.30
N PRO A 171 1.13 29.19 32.59
CA PRO A 171 2.31 29.95 32.99
C PRO A 171 3.61 29.54 32.28
N SER A 172 3.80 28.24 32.05
CA SER A 172 4.99 27.71 31.35
C SER A 172 5.01 28.10 29.87
N GLY A 173 3.85 28.09 29.21
CA GLY A 173 3.72 28.59 27.85
C GLY A 173 4.02 30.09 27.79
N ILE A 174 3.45 30.89 28.70
CA ILE A 174 3.72 32.33 28.80
C ILE A 174 5.21 32.61 28.94
N ALA A 175 5.89 31.93 29.86
CA ALA A 175 7.32 32.10 30.08
C ALA A 175 8.12 31.84 28.79
N HIS A 176 7.81 30.76 28.07
CA HIS A 176 8.45 30.43 26.80
C HIS A 176 8.16 31.50 25.73
N GLY A 177 6.90 31.97 25.61
CA GLY A 177 6.53 33.03 24.67
C GLY A 177 7.29 34.34 24.93
N ILE A 178 7.44 34.72 26.20
CA ILE A 178 8.19 35.92 26.61
C ILE A 178 9.65 35.80 26.21
N THR A 179 10.29 34.66 26.48
CA THR A 179 11.70 34.42 26.09
C THR A 179 11.88 34.29 24.58
N PHE A 180 10.83 33.89 23.85
CA PHE A 180 10.82 33.80 22.40
C PHE A 180 10.71 35.19 21.74
N GLY A 181 10.06 36.17 22.38
CA GLY A 181 10.03 37.55 21.90
C GLY A 181 11.42 38.19 21.82
N ASP A 182 11.63 39.12 20.89
CA ASP A 182 12.87 39.91 20.75
C ASP A 182 12.81 41.28 21.42
N GLY A 183 11.68 41.65 22.03
CA GLY A 183 11.47 42.98 22.62
C GLY A 183 11.21 44.04 21.53
N MET A 184 10.29 44.97 21.77
CA MET A 184 10.19 46.19 20.97
C MET A 184 10.87 47.36 21.70
N LEU A 185 11.65 48.17 20.99
CA LEU A 185 12.18 49.44 21.50
C LEU A 185 11.03 50.45 21.61
N ASP A 186 10.66 50.82 22.84
CA ASP A 186 10.11 52.15 23.08
C ASP A 186 11.24 53.16 23.34
N SER A 187 10.90 54.45 23.42
CA SER A 187 11.84 55.56 23.61
C SER A 187 12.71 55.50 24.88
N SER A 188 12.51 54.51 25.76
CA SER A 188 13.23 54.38 27.03
C SER A 188 14.38 53.35 27.02
N GLY A 189 14.59 52.64 25.90
CA GLY A 189 15.86 51.95 25.62
C GLY A 189 16.27 50.85 26.60
N ALA A 190 15.79 49.62 26.41
CA ALA A 190 16.51 48.40 26.78
C ALA A 190 15.99 47.19 26.00
N THR A 191 16.88 46.42 25.37
CA THR A 191 16.60 45.08 24.83
C THR A 191 17.51 44.05 25.49
N ALA A 192 16.95 42.90 25.86
CA ALA A 192 17.69 41.73 26.30
C ALA A 192 17.46 40.59 25.30
N GLN A 193 18.52 40.16 24.62
CA GLN A 193 18.49 39.02 23.72
C GLN A 193 18.77 37.76 24.55
N LEU A 194 17.71 37.10 25.02
CA LEU A 194 17.83 36.05 26.04
C LEU A 194 18.25 34.67 25.50
N ASP A 195 18.13 34.40 24.19
CA ASP A 195 18.58 33.14 23.57
C ASP A 195 18.86 33.30 22.05
N PRO A 196 20.02 32.88 21.51
CA PRO A 196 20.31 32.91 20.07
C PRO A 196 19.54 31.85 19.25
N VAL A 197 18.95 30.82 19.87
CA VAL A 197 18.22 29.74 19.17
C VAL A 197 16.74 29.78 19.53
N LYS A 198 15.94 30.48 18.72
CA LYS A 198 14.49 30.58 18.90
C LYS A 198 13.77 29.49 18.10
N GLU A 199 13.26 28.47 18.81
CA GLU A 199 12.41 27.41 18.22
C GLU A 199 10.95 27.58 18.62
N LEU A 200 10.04 27.37 17.67
CA LEU A 200 8.61 27.37 17.97
C LEU A 200 8.25 26.12 18.79
N PRO A 201 7.25 26.21 19.68
CA PRO A 201 6.84 25.05 20.47
C PRO A 201 6.28 23.94 19.57
N PRO A 202 6.49 22.66 19.92
CA PRO A 202 5.90 21.54 19.20
C PRO A 202 4.37 21.66 19.16
N LEU A 203 3.76 21.47 17.98
CA LEU A 203 2.30 21.53 17.82
C LEU A 203 1.54 20.40 18.55
N SER A 204 2.25 19.43 19.12
CA SER A 204 1.72 18.38 19.99
C SER A 204 1.45 18.86 21.42
N GLU A 205 1.94 20.05 21.80
CA GLU A 205 1.71 20.63 23.12
C GLU A 205 0.22 20.91 23.38
N SER A 206 -0.13 21.02 24.67
CA SER A 206 -1.50 21.28 25.09
C SER A 206 -2.02 22.65 24.62
N ALA A 207 -3.33 22.79 24.39
CA ALA A 207 -3.93 24.07 24.02
C ALA A 207 -3.64 25.20 25.02
N PRO A 208 -3.72 24.99 26.36
CA PRO A 208 -3.26 25.98 27.34
C PRO A 208 -1.78 26.39 27.17
N TYR A 209 -0.91 25.44 26.82
CA TYR A 209 0.51 25.72 26.59
C TYR A 209 0.74 26.58 25.36
N LEU A 210 0.21 26.15 24.21
CA LEU A 210 0.34 26.88 22.95
C LEU A 210 -0.32 28.28 23.03
N TYR A 211 -1.46 28.38 23.73
CA TYR A 211 -2.13 29.66 23.95
C TYR A 211 -1.33 30.57 24.88
N GLY A 212 -0.71 30.00 25.92
CA GLY A 212 0.25 30.71 26.78
C GLY A 212 1.47 31.21 26.02
N PHE A 213 2.05 30.38 25.16
CA PHE A 213 3.16 30.77 24.29
C PHE A 213 2.80 31.97 23.42
N LEU A 214 1.64 31.94 22.77
CA LEU A 214 1.20 33.04 21.92
C LEU A 214 0.94 34.33 22.71
N ALA A 215 0.35 34.23 23.91
CA ALA A 215 0.14 35.36 24.82
C ALA A 215 1.46 35.99 25.27
N GLY A 216 2.43 35.16 25.67
CA GLY A 216 3.78 35.61 26.04
C GLY A 216 4.53 36.24 24.88
N TYR A 217 4.43 35.67 23.67
CA TYR A 217 5.08 36.22 22.48
C TYR A 217 4.46 37.57 22.07
N LEU A 218 3.13 37.71 22.14
CA LEU A 218 2.46 39.00 21.94
C LEU A 218 2.93 40.04 22.96
N ALA A 219 3.06 39.67 24.23
CA ALA A 219 3.51 40.60 25.28
C ALA A 219 4.95 41.06 25.07
N ALA A 220 5.84 40.19 24.59
CA ALA A 220 7.25 40.50 24.42
C ALA A 220 7.61 41.14 23.07
N GLY A 221 6.89 40.81 21.98
CA GLY A 221 7.27 41.21 20.63
C GLY A 221 6.11 41.66 19.73
N GLY A 222 4.90 41.78 20.26
CA GLY A 222 3.73 42.18 19.49
C GLY A 222 3.13 43.50 19.94
N HIS A 223 2.04 43.89 19.28
CA HIS A 223 1.36 45.15 19.52
C HIS A 223 -0.14 45.02 19.34
N VAL A 224 -0.90 45.71 20.20
CA VAL A 224 -2.33 45.96 19.99
C VAL A 224 -2.51 47.42 19.62
N ALA A 225 -2.99 47.69 18.41
CA ALA A 225 -3.24 49.04 17.92
C ALA A 225 -4.44 49.69 18.63
N LYS A 226 -4.61 51.01 18.47
CA LYS A 226 -5.70 51.77 19.12
C LYS A 226 -7.10 51.30 18.72
N ASP A 227 -7.23 50.71 17.53
CA ASP A 227 -8.45 50.11 16.99
C ASP A 227 -8.66 48.64 17.42
N GLY A 228 -7.88 48.17 18.40
CA GLY A 228 -7.92 46.80 18.92
C GLY A 228 -7.28 45.76 18.01
N THR A 229 -6.59 46.15 16.93
CA THR A 229 -5.94 45.20 16.02
C THR A 229 -4.72 44.55 16.67
N VAL A 230 -4.71 43.22 16.71
CA VAL A 230 -3.63 42.41 17.32
C VAL A 230 -2.63 41.98 16.26
N VAL A 231 -1.36 42.37 16.46
CA VAL A 231 -0.29 42.24 15.46
C VAL A 231 0.96 41.63 16.08
N LEU A 232 1.60 40.73 15.32
CA LEU A 232 2.94 40.22 15.59
C LEU A 232 3.84 40.58 14.41
N ASP A 233 4.98 41.20 14.70
CA ASP A 233 6.02 41.53 13.72
C ASP A 233 7.23 40.59 13.94
N CYS A 234 7.88 40.18 12.85
CA CYS A 234 9.12 39.40 12.90
C CYS A 234 9.95 39.65 11.64
N THR A 235 11.27 39.64 11.76
CA THR A 235 12.17 39.74 10.60
C THR A 235 12.20 38.46 9.76
N ARG A 236 11.81 37.32 10.32
CA ARG A 236 11.78 36.02 9.64
C ARG A 236 10.36 35.62 9.28
N ARG A 237 10.07 35.46 7.99
CA ARG A 237 8.76 35.01 7.50
C ARG A 237 8.35 33.67 8.10
N GLU A 238 9.30 32.75 8.17
CA GLU A 238 9.07 31.35 8.52
C GLU A 238 8.53 31.23 9.95
N VAL A 239 8.95 32.14 10.84
CA VAL A 239 8.44 32.21 12.21
C VAL A 239 6.96 32.55 12.21
N LEU A 240 6.54 33.56 11.44
CA LEU A 240 5.15 33.97 11.39
C LEU A 240 4.26 32.96 10.68
N GLU A 241 4.77 32.23 9.69
CA GLU A 241 4.04 31.10 9.09
C GLU A 241 3.91 29.92 10.09
N GLY A 242 4.90 29.72 10.96
CA GLY A 242 4.79 28.78 12.07
C GLY A 242 3.77 29.23 13.14
N VAL A 243 3.75 30.52 13.49
CA VAL A 243 2.73 31.12 14.36
C VAL A 243 1.33 30.98 13.74
N ARG A 244 1.20 31.18 12.42
CA ARG A 244 -0.04 30.98 11.68
C ARG A 244 -0.56 29.54 11.82
N THR A 245 0.34 28.57 11.72
CA THR A 245 0.02 27.14 11.90
C THR A 245 -0.41 26.85 13.34
N LEU A 246 0.28 27.42 14.33
CA LEU A 246 -0.10 27.33 15.75
C LEU A 246 -1.50 27.94 15.99
N CYS A 247 -1.78 29.12 15.45
CA CYS A 247 -3.09 29.76 15.55
C CYS A 247 -4.19 28.89 14.93
N THR A 248 -3.90 28.27 13.77
CA THR A 248 -4.80 27.32 13.10
C THR A 248 -5.15 26.13 14.02
N ARG A 249 -4.20 25.65 14.83
CA ARG A 249 -4.44 24.59 15.83
C ARG A 249 -5.28 25.03 17.02
N LEU A 250 -5.11 26.27 17.47
CA LEU A 250 -5.88 26.86 18.56
C LEU A 250 -7.28 27.31 18.15
N GLY A 251 -7.58 27.33 16.86
CA GLY A 251 -8.84 27.88 16.36
C GLY A 251 -8.84 29.41 16.30
N ILE A 252 -7.67 30.04 16.27
CA ILE A 252 -7.50 31.49 16.15
C ILE A 252 -7.38 31.82 14.67
N GLY A 253 -8.29 32.65 14.16
CA GLY A 253 -8.20 33.19 12.82
C GLY A 253 -6.98 34.09 12.64
N THR A 254 -6.33 33.97 11.49
CA THR A 254 -5.20 34.83 11.12
C THR A 254 -5.35 35.32 9.70
N TYR A 255 -4.89 36.53 9.43
CA TYR A 255 -4.67 36.99 8.06
C TYR A 255 -3.27 36.57 7.58
N GLY A 256 -3.04 36.47 6.27
CA GLY A 256 -1.74 36.10 5.71
C GLY A 256 -0.60 37.02 6.13
N VAL A 257 0.61 36.45 6.15
CA VAL A 257 1.85 37.16 6.50
C VAL A 257 2.18 38.17 5.41
N THR A 258 2.23 39.45 5.79
CA THR A 258 2.58 40.56 4.89
C THR A 258 4.00 41.03 5.15
N GLU A 259 4.67 41.51 4.12
CA GLU A 259 5.97 42.18 4.24
C GLU A 259 5.76 43.70 4.26
N GLN A 260 6.50 44.39 5.12
CA GLN A 260 6.60 45.84 5.18
C GLN A 260 8.09 46.21 5.24
N VAL A 261 8.51 47.14 4.38
CA VAL A 261 9.86 47.70 4.47
C VAL A 261 9.88 48.74 5.59
N ARG A 262 10.74 48.57 6.58
CA ARG A 262 11.01 49.62 7.58
C ARG A 262 12.14 50.50 7.06
N GLU A 263 11.84 51.78 6.84
CA GLU A 263 12.88 52.80 6.73
C GLU A 263 13.52 52.94 8.12
N GLY A 264 14.80 52.60 8.23
CA GLY A 264 15.48 52.46 9.51
C GLY A 264 15.78 53.79 10.22
N VAL A 265 16.40 53.66 11.39
CA VAL A 265 17.14 54.74 12.08
C VAL A 265 18.14 55.36 11.09
N PRO A 266 18.35 56.70 11.08
CA PRO A 266 19.28 57.35 10.15
C PRO A 266 20.64 56.63 10.11
N GLY A 267 21.04 56.14 8.93
CA GLY A 267 22.30 55.42 8.71
C GLY A 267 22.21 53.88 8.63
N ARG A 268 21.01 53.26 8.67
CA ARG A 268 20.82 51.83 8.35
C ARG A 268 20.00 51.65 7.08
N GLU A 269 20.37 50.63 6.29
CA GLU A 269 19.63 50.25 5.09
C GLU A 269 18.21 49.75 5.44
N PRO A 270 17.20 50.03 4.60
CA PRO A 270 15.86 49.51 4.77
C PRO A 270 15.88 47.97 4.83
N SER A 271 15.14 47.39 5.78
CA SER A 271 15.04 45.93 5.92
C SER A 271 13.57 45.49 5.95
N PRO A 272 13.26 44.31 5.38
CA PRO A 272 11.90 43.78 5.39
C PRO A 272 11.53 43.27 6.78
N VAL A 273 10.38 43.71 7.29
CA VAL A 273 9.74 43.17 8.47
C VAL A 273 8.43 42.53 8.06
N HIS A 274 8.20 41.33 8.56
CA HIS A 274 7.02 40.54 8.25
C HIS A 274 6.01 40.72 9.37
N ARG A 275 4.73 40.65 9.03
CA ARG A 275 3.63 40.96 9.92
C ARG A 275 2.50 39.95 9.77
N ILE A 276 1.98 39.47 10.89
CA ILE A 276 0.75 38.67 10.95
C ILE A 276 -0.28 39.37 11.83
N HIS A 277 -1.55 39.31 11.41
CA HIS A 277 -2.66 39.87 12.17
C HIS A 277 -3.52 38.73 12.70
N LEU A 278 -3.82 38.77 13.99
CA LEU A 278 -4.73 37.83 14.65
C LEU A 278 -6.15 38.40 14.65
N VAL A 279 -7.13 37.53 14.45
CA VAL A 279 -8.55 37.91 14.52
C VAL A 279 -8.92 38.10 16.00
N ALA A 280 -9.04 39.37 16.42
CA ALA A 280 -9.29 39.73 17.81
C ALA A 280 -10.56 39.08 18.39
N GLN A 281 -11.57 38.78 17.57
CA GLN A 281 -12.81 38.13 18.01
C GLN A 281 -12.61 36.71 18.58
N ASP A 282 -11.48 36.07 18.27
CA ASP A 282 -11.18 34.70 18.70
C ASP A 282 -10.42 34.67 20.02
N LEU A 283 -9.90 35.82 20.47
CA LEU A 283 -9.04 35.96 21.64
C LEU A 283 -9.86 36.32 22.88
N THR A 284 -9.44 35.80 24.04
CA THR A 284 -10.05 36.11 25.33
C THR A 284 -9.31 37.23 26.04
N GLU A 285 -9.95 37.93 26.97
CA GLU A 285 -9.29 38.95 27.80
C GLU A 285 -8.01 38.44 28.49
N GLN A 286 -8.01 37.18 28.96
CA GLN A 286 -6.87 36.53 29.62
C GLN A 286 -5.64 36.37 28.71
N PHE A 287 -5.78 36.55 27.39
CA PHE A 287 -4.69 36.49 26.43
C PHE A 287 -3.72 37.67 26.57
N PHE A 288 -4.23 38.82 27.01
CA PHE A 288 -3.47 40.06 27.07
C PHE A 288 -2.83 40.19 28.45
N LEU A 289 -1.53 39.91 28.51
CA LEU A 289 -0.73 40.00 29.74
C LEU A 289 -0.41 41.46 30.11
N ASP A 290 -0.29 42.32 29.10
CA ASP A 290 -0.08 43.76 29.25
C ASP A 290 -1.43 44.49 29.40
N ASP A 291 -1.52 45.38 30.40
CA ASP A 291 -2.76 46.10 30.71
C ASP A 291 -3.14 47.13 29.64
N GLU A 292 -2.17 47.73 28.95
CA GLU A 292 -2.41 48.63 27.82
C GLU A 292 -2.95 47.84 26.62
N HIS A 293 -2.36 46.69 26.30
CA HIS A 293 -2.88 45.78 25.27
C HIS A 293 -4.30 45.32 25.58
N ARG A 294 -4.58 44.96 26.84
CA ARG A 294 -5.91 44.56 27.30
C ARG A 294 -6.92 45.72 27.17
N SER A 295 -6.54 46.92 27.59
CA SER A 295 -7.38 48.12 27.49
C SER A 295 -7.73 48.44 26.03
N ARG A 296 -6.75 48.41 25.13
CA ARG A 296 -6.97 48.62 23.69
C ARG A 296 -7.84 47.53 23.04
N PHE A 297 -7.72 46.29 23.49
CA PHE A 297 -8.57 45.20 23.02
C PHE A 297 -10.04 45.34 23.46
N LEU A 298 -10.27 45.88 24.66
CA LEU A 298 -11.61 46.12 25.23
C LEU A 298 -12.26 47.41 24.69
N ALA A 299 -11.54 48.24 23.94
CA ALA A 299 -12.06 49.46 23.35
C ALA A 299 -13.21 49.20 22.34
N PRO A 300 -14.15 50.15 22.16
CA PRO A 300 -15.38 49.92 21.40
C PRO A 300 -15.21 49.89 19.86
N GLU A 301 -14.19 50.53 19.31
CA GLU A 301 -13.96 50.63 17.86
C GLU A 301 -13.04 49.51 17.37
N LYS A 302 -13.62 48.42 16.85
CA LYS A 302 -12.88 47.31 16.22
C LYS A 302 -12.99 47.38 14.70
N ASP A 303 -11.99 47.95 14.04
CA ASP A 303 -11.99 48.08 12.57
C ASP A 303 -11.71 46.74 11.85
N PHE A 304 -10.94 45.84 12.48
CA PHE A 304 -10.56 44.52 11.94
C PHE A 304 -11.56 43.40 12.26
N ALA A 305 -12.86 43.65 12.07
CA ALA A 305 -13.87 42.60 12.09
C ALA A 305 -13.60 41.56 10.98
N ARG A 306 -14.07 40.31 11.16
CA ARG A 306 -14.04 39.26 10.11
C ARG A 306 -14.72 39.76 8.84
N ARG A 307 -13.97 40.38 7.92
CA ARG A 307 -14.44 40.88 6.61
C ARG A 307 -14.04 39.88 5.52
N GLY A 308 -14.92 39.70 4.55
CA GLY A 308 -14.66 38.83 3.39
C GLY A 308 -13.81 39.53 2.34
N TRP A 309 -13.31 38.75 1.39
CA TRP A 309 -12.66 39.27 0.20
C TRP A 309 -13.69 39.79 -0.79
N VAL A 310 -13.37 40.88 -1.49
CA VAL A 310 -14.18 41.47 -2.56
C VAL A 310 -13.46 41.25 -3.88
N VAL A 311 -14.18 40.85 -4.93
CA VAL A 311 -13.63 40.75 -6.28
C VAL A 311 -13.44 42.16 -6.84
N GLU A 312 -12.24 42.47 -7.30
CA GLU A 312 -11.91 43.72 -8.00
C GLU A 312 -12.02 43.53 -9.52
N SER A 313 -11.40 42.47 -10.06
CA SER A 313 -11.48 42.12 -11.47
C SER A 313 -11.36 40.62 -11.71
N VAL A 314 -11.86 40.18 -12.86
CA VAL A 314 -11.66 38.83 -13.41
C VAL A 314 -11.24 39.03 -14.86
N GLU A 315 -10.02 38.61 -15.18
CA GLU A 315 -9.38 38.92 -16.45
C GLU A 315 -8.95 37.64 -17.17
N PRO A 316 -9.15 37.53 -18.49
CA PRO A 316 -8.54 36.49 -19.30
C PRO A 316 -7.01 36.54 -19.21
N THR A 317 -6.37 35.38 -19.23
CA THR A 317 -4.91 35.27 -19.33
C THR A 317 -4.51 34.32 -20.45
N ASP A 318 -3.26 34.40 -20.89
CA ASP A 318 -2.61 33.43 -21.76
C ASP A 318 -2.01 32.25 -20.98
N ARG A 319 -2.14 32.21 -19.65
CA ARG A 319 -1.62 31.12 -18.81
C ARG A 319 -2.43 29.84 -19.06
N VAL A 320 -1.71 28.79 -19.45
CA VAL A 320 -2.21 27.43 -19.62
C VAL A 320 -1.29 26.49 -18.87
N GLU A 321 -1.77 25.87 -17.80
CA GLU A 321 -0.94 25.06 -16.90
C GLU A 321 -1.72 23.91 -16.27
N GLU A 322 -1.01 22.99 -15.62
CA GLU A 322 -1.63 21.91 -14.86
C GLU A 322 -2.42 22.46 -13.67
N VAL A 323 -3.67 22.01 -13.54
CA VAL A 323 -4.60 22.49 -12.52
C VAL A 323 -5.01 21.39 -11.54
N TYR A 324 -5.34 21.79 -10.31
CA TYR A 324 -5.53 20.89 -9.18
C TYR A 324 -6.80 21.22 -8.40
N CYS A 325 -7.36 20.24 -7.69
CA CYS A 325 -8.49 20.45 -6.78
C CYS A 325 -8.56 19.39 -5.68
N ALA A 326 -9.20 19.74 -4.56
CA ALA A 326 -9.56 18.82 -3.49
C ALA A 326 -10.87 18.09 -3.82
N THR A 327 -11.05 16.85 -3.35
CA THR A 327 -12.36 16.19 -3.32
C THR A 327 -12.85 16.17 -1.87
N VAL A 328 -13.79 17.03 -1.52
CA VAL A 328 -14.27 17.18 -0.13
C VAL A 328 -15.59 16.43 0.05
N PRO A 329 -15.67 15.43 0.96
CA PRO A 329 -16.80 14.50 1.03
C PRO A 329 -18.12 15.05 1.59
N ASP A 330 -18.16 16.27 2.15
CA ASP A 330 -19.41 16.89 2.62
C ASP A 330 -19.34 18.42 2.48
N GLY A 331 -20.43 19.04 2.02
CA GLY A 331 -20.50 20.50 1.78
C GLY A 331 -19.69 21.00 0.58
N HIS A 332 -18.94 20.10 -0.09
CA HIS A 332 -18.21 20.31 -1.33
C HIS A 332 -17.41 21.61 -1.38
N ALA A 333 -16.75 21.95 -0.28
CA ALA A 333 -16.06 23.21 -0.15
C ALA A 333 -14.91 23.07 0.84
N PHE A 334 -13.82 23.74 0.51
CA PHE A 334 -12.64 23.84 1.36
C PHE A 334 -12.16 25.28 1.39
N VAL A 335 -11.26 25.56 2.32
CA VAL A 335 -10.78 26.91 2.57
C VAL A 335 -9.36 27.07 2.01
N LEU A 336 -9.19 28.09 1.18
CA LEU A 336 -7.88 28.52 0.71
C LEU A 336 -7.17 29.34 1.80
N GLU A 337 -5.89 29.62 1.56
CA GLU A 337 -5.16 30.62 2.32
C GLU A 337 -5.96 31.93 2.45
N ASP A 338 -5.83 32.59 3.61
CA ASP A 338 -6.53 33.84 3.94
C ASP A 338 -8.04 33.72 4.12
N ASN A 339 -8.47 32.49 4.42
CA ASN A 339 -9.82 32.11 4.82
C ASN A 339 -10.85 32.23 3.69
N ILE A 340 -10.43 32.17 2.43
CA ILE A 340 -11.33 32.22 1.28
C ILE A 340 -12.03 30.87 1.13
N LEU A 341 -13.35 30.85 1.22
CA LEU A 341 -14.13 29.64 0.99
C LEU A 341 -14.28 29.41 -0.52
N THR A 342 -13.90 28.22 -0.96
CA THR A 342 -14.01 27.83 -2.37
C THR A 342 -14.67 26.46 -2.50
N GLY A 343 -15.31 26.19 -3.64
CA GLY A 343 -15.93 24.91 -3.90
C GLY A 343 -14.94 23.93 -4.53
N ASN A 344 -15.11 22.63 -4.27
CA ASN A 344 -14.63 21.66 -5.25
C ASN A 344 -15.66 21.49 -6.37
N CYS A 345 -15.18 21.06 -7.53
CA CYS A 345 -15.95 20.92 -8.76
C CYS A 345 -17.06 19.86 -8.57
N PHE A 346 -18.26 20.11 -9.11
CA PHE A 346 -19.49 19.38 -8.75
C PHE A 346 -19.41 17.85 -8.87
N GLY A 347 -19.89 17.18 -7.81
CA GLY A 347 -20.84 16.06 -7.95
C GLY A 347 -20.33 14.63 -8.01
N CYS A 348 -19.06 14.37 -8.36
CA CYS A 348 -18.56 12.97 -8.33
C CYS A 348 -17.07 12.81 -8.02
N GLY A 349 -16.33 13.92 -7.89
CA GLY A 349 -14.86 13.83 -7.74
C GLY A 349 -14.12 13.27 -8.97
N GLU A 350 -14.84 13.03 -10.07
CA GLU A 350 -14.30 12.51 -11.33
C GLU A 350 -14.29 13.57 -12.42
N GLY A 351 -13.16 13.64 -13.14
CA GLY A 351 -12.57 14.78 -13.85
C GLY A 351 -11.91 14.46 -15.20
N GLY A 352 -12.34 14.99 -16.37
CA GLY A 352 -11.53 14.89 -17.61
C GLY A 352 -12.22 15.13 -18.97
N ASP A 353 -11.48 14.83 -20.05
CA ASP A 353 -11.92 14.92 -21.45
C ASP A 353 -12.61 13.62 -21.92
N ALA A 354 -13.00 13.55 -23.20
CA ALA A 354 -13.64 12.35 -23.77
C ALA A 354 -12.77 11.07 -23.59
N ILE A 355 -11.44 11.19 -23.63
CA ILE A 355 -10.51 10.08 -23.40
C ILE A 355 -10.63 9.60 -21.96
N LYS A 356 -10.56 10.52 -21.00
CA LYS A 356 -10.66 10.21 -19.57
C LYS A 356 -12.00 9.60 -19.19
N PHE A 357 -13.10 10.06 -19.79
CA PHE A 357 -14.43 9.46 -19.61
C PHE A 357 -14.44 8.00 -20.08
N VAL A 358 -13.93 7.71 -21.27
CA VAL A 358 -13.83 6.35 -21.82
C VAL A 358 -12.93 5.47 -20.95
N GLN A 359 -11.79 5.98 -20.47
CA GLN A 359 -10.93 5.24 -19.55
C GLN A 359 -11.67 4.78 -18.30
N GLN A 360 -12.58 5.61 -17.78
CA GLN A 360 -13.27 5.35 -16.51
C GLN A 360 -14.51 4.48 -16.70
N VAL A 361 -15.35 4.79 -17.68
CA VAL A 361 -16.58 4.05 -17.94
C VAL A 361 -16.29 2.64 -18.47
N GLU A 362 -15.15 2.46 -19.13
CA GLU A 362 -14.79 1.19 -19.76
C GLU A 362 -13.57 0.51 -19.15
N HIS A 363 -13.00 1.12 -18.10
CA HIS A 363 -11.80 0.65 -17.40
C HIS A 363 -10.60 0.40 -18.33
N LEU A 364 -10.43 1.27 -19.34
CA LEU A 364 -9.33 1.23 -20.30
C LEU A 364 -8.11 2.04 -19.81
N THR A 365 -6.91 1.60 -20.18
CA THR A 365 -5.70 2.43 -20.02
C THR A 365 -5.74 3.64 -20.96
N PHE A 366 -4.88 4.63 -20.73
CA PHE A 366 -4.85 5.85 -21.54
C PHE A 366 -4.62 5.55 -23.03
N ALA A 367 -3.64 4.69 -23.34
CA ALA A 367 -3.36 4.30 -24.71
C ALA A 367 -4.53 3.54 -25.35
N GLU A 368 -5.19 2.64 -24.62
CA GLU A 368 -6.37 1.90 -25.11
C GLU A 368 -7.57 2.82 -25.35
N ALA A 369 -7.82 3.80 -24.47
CA ALA A 369 -8.88 4.78 -24.65
C ALA A 369 -8.61 5.71 -25.85
N VAL A 370 -7.36 6.17 -26.03
CA VAL A 370 -6.94 6.92 -27.22
C VAL A 370 -7.10 6.07 -28.48
N GLU A 371 -6.71 4.81 -28.45
CA GLU A 371 -6.83 3.89 -29.60
C GLU A 371 -8.28 3.59 -29.97
N ARG A 372 -9.17 3.40 -28.98
CA ARG A 372 -10.60 3.21 -29.19
C ARG A 372 -11.24 4.45 -29.81
N LEU A 373 -10.95 5.63 -29.24
CA LEU A 373 -11.49 6.89 -29.74
C LEU A 373 -10.92 7.27 -31.11
N ALA A 374 -9.65 6.97 -31.38
CA ALA A 374 -9.05 7.14 -32.69
C ALA A 374 -9.71 6.24 -33.74
N ALA A 375 -10.01 4.99 -33.41
CA ALA A 375 -10.75 4.09 -34.30
C ALA A 375 -12.17 4.60 -34.57
N GLN A 376 -12.85 5.13 -33.56
CA GLN A 376 -14.18 5.76 -33.70
C GLN A 376 -14.14 7.01 -34.59
N ALA A 377 -13.08 7.81 -34.49
CA ALA A 377 -12.87 9.03 -35.28
C ALA A 377 -12.22 8.79 -36.66
N GLY A 378 -11.79 7.57 -36.97
CA GLY A 378 -11.04 7.27 -38.19
C GLY A 378 -9.64 7.88 -38.25
N ILE A 379 -9.00 8.14 -37.10
CA ILE A 379 -7.66 8.75 -37.00
C ILE A 379 -6.59 7.66 -36.91
N GLU A 380 -5.56 7.76 -37.76
CA GLU A 380 -4.40 6.87 -37.73
C GLU A 380 -3.35 7.37 -36.71
N LEU A 381 -2.99 6.52 -35.74
CA LEU A 381 -2.07 6.87 -34.66
C LEU A 381 -0.61 6.49 -34.99
N ARG A 382 0.32 7.42 -34.78
CA ARG A 382 1.77 7.30 -34.97
C ARG A 382 2.48 7.29 -33.60
N TYR A 383 3.65 6.65 -33.51
CA TYR A 383 4.38 6.44 -32.25
C TYR A 383 5.84 6.91 -32.35
N GLU A 384 6.40 7.47 -31.28
CA GLU A 384 7.81 7.93 -31.16
C GLU A 384 8.68 7.02 -30.28
N ASP A 385 9.91 6.80 -30.74
CA ASP A 385 11.02 6.00 -30.21
C ASP A 385 10.76 4.55 -29.75
N GLY A 386 11.48 3.64 -30.41
CA GLY A 386 11.51 2.21 -30.16
C GLY A 386 11.25 1.45 -31.47
N GLY A 387 12.23 0.63 -31.90
CA GLY A 387 12.21 -0.17 -33.14
C GLY A 387 11.10 -1.23 -33.19
N TYR A 388 9.86 -0.76 -33.25
CA TYR A 388 8.63 -1.52 -33.25
C TYR A 388 7.64 -0.73 -34.11
N SER A 389 7.40 -1.17 -35.35
CA SER A 389 6.42 -0.55 -36.25
C SER A 389 5.01 -1.07 -35.92
N PRO A 390 4.09 -0.28 -35.33
CA PRO A 390 2.81 -0.76 -34.81
C PRO A 390 1.77 -1.06 -35.89
N GLY A 391 1.90 -0.50 -37.10
CA GLY A 391 0.96 -0.73 -38.21
C GLY A 391 0.86 -2.20 -38.64
N ARG A 392 1.91 -3.01 -38.41
CA ARG A 392 1.91 -4.44 -38.76
C ARG A 392 1.31 -5.33 -37.67
N GLN A 393 1.38 -4.94 -36.40
CA GLN A 393 0.85 -5.71 -35.26
C GLN A 393 -0.60 -5.36 -34.89
N LYS A 394 -1.09 -4.15 -35.20
CA LYS A 394 -2.52 -3.80 -35.01
C LYS A 394 -3.42 -4.58 -35.97
N GLY A 395 -3.01 -4.74 -37.23
CA GLY A 395 -3.69 -5.63 -38.19
C GLY A 395 -3.64 -7.10 -37.78
N GLU A 396 -2.50 -7.58 -37.28
CA GLU A 396 -2.35 -8.97 -36.81
C GLU A 396 -3.25 -9.23 -35.58
N ARG A 397 -3.24 -8.36 -34.56
CA ARG A 397 -4.12 -8.52 -33.38
C ARG A 397 -5.60 -8.55 -33.78
N THR A 398 -6.05 -7.59 -34.60
CA THR A 398 -7.45 -7.55 -35.08
C THR A 398 -7.82 -8.82 -35.82
N ARG A 399 -6.97 -9.30 -36.73
CA ARG A 399 -7.21 -10.55 -37.49
C ARG A 399 -7.28 -11.78 -36.59
N LEU A 400 -6.46 -11.86 -35.54
CA LEU A 400 -6.52 -12.95 -34.58
C LEU A 400 -7.82 -12.92 -33.76
N VAL A 401 -8.32 -11.73 -33.38
CA VAL A 401 -9.60 -11.57 -32.68
C VAL A 401 -10.75 -11.96 -33.60
N GLU A 402 -10.75 -11.50 -34.87
CA GLU A 402 -11.74 -11.89 -35.87
C GLU A 402 -11.76 -13.41 -36.11
N ALA A 403 -10.60 -14.06 -36.16
CA ALA A 403 -10.49 -15.51 -36.30
C ALA A 403 -11.11 -16.24 -35.11
N ASN A 404 -10.80 -15.81 -33.87
CA ASN A 404 -11.39 -16.37 -32.66
C ASN A 404 -12.91 -16.14 -32.59
N LYS A 405 -13.39 -14.94 -32.97
CA LYS A 405 -14.82 -14.63 -33.04
C LYS A 405 -15.54 -15.53 -34.05
N ALA A 406 -14.95 -15.71 -35.24
CA ALA A 406 -15.49 -16.62 -36.25
C ALA A 406 -15.50 -18.08 -35.78
N ALA A 407 -14.45 -18.52 -35.07
CA ALA A 407 -14.38 -19.85 -34.49
C ALA A 407 -15.44 -20.08 -33.39
N ALA A 408 -15.65 -19.09 -32.51
CA ALA A 408 -16.68 -19.17 -31.46
C ALA A 408 -18.09 -19.32 -32.04
N ALA A 409 -18.43 -18.51 -33.04
CA ALA A 409 -19.72 -18.62 -33.74
C ALA A 409 -19.88 -19.99 -34.39
N TRP A 410 -18.83 -20.50 -35.03
CA TRP A 410 -18.85 -21.83 -35.65
C TRP A 410 -19.04 -22.95 -34.61
N PHE A 411 -18.27 -22.95 -33.52
CA PHE A 411 -18.44 -23.96 -32.47
C PHE A 411 -19.84 -23.92 -31.86
N THR A 412 -20.43 -22.73 -31.69
CA THR A 412 -21.81 -22.57 -31.20
C THR A 412 -22.81 -23.23 -32.15
N GLU A 413 -22.66 -23.01 -33.46
CA GLU A 413 -23.47 -23.67 -34.49
C GLU A 413 -23.34 -25.20 -34.43
N GLN A 414 -22.11 -25.71 -34.25
CA GLN A 414 -21.85 -27.15 -34.16
C GLN A 414 -22.50 -27.80 -32.93
N LEU A 415 -22.77 -27.05 -31.86
CA LEU A 415 -23.43 -27.57 -30.65
C LEU A 415 -24.87 -28.04 -30.95
N GLY A 416 -25.51 -27.56 -32.02
CA GLY A 416 -26.82 -28.02 -32.47
C GLY A 416 -26.80 -29.34 -33.26
N GLY A 417 -25.62 -29.79 -33.72
CA GLY A 417 -25.47 -30.97 -34.57
C GLY A 417 -25.77 -32.30 -33.87
N GLN A 418 -25.94 -33.37 -34.64
CA GLN A 418 -26.16 -34.72 -34.06
C GLN A 418 -24.95 -35.21 -33.25
N GLU A 419 -23.73 -34.93 -33.71
CA GLU A 419 -22.49 -35.34 -33.02
C GLU A 419 -22.36 -34.70 -31.63
N ALA A 420 -22.88 -33.48 -31.46
CA ALA A 420 -22.85 -32.74 -30.21
C ALA A 420 -23.88 -33.22 -29.17
N LEU A 421 -24.63 -34.30 -29.44
CA LEU A 421 -25.59 -34.87 -28.49
C LEU A 421 -24.94 -35.19 -27.14
N VAL A 422 -23.73 -35.76 -27.14
CA VAL A 422 -22.98 -36.05 -25.91
C VAL A 422 -22.65 -34.78 -25.11
N ALA A 423 -22.42 -33.66 -25.78
CA ALA A 423 -22.16 -32.38 -25.13
C ALA A 423 -23.41 -31.77 -24.52
N ARG A 424 -24.54 -31.83 -25.23
CA ARG A 424 -25.84 -31.38 -24.71
C ARG A 424 -26.33 -32.26 -23.55
N GLN A 425 -26.12 -33.57 -23.62
CA GLN A 425 -26.44 -34.48 -22.52
C GLN A 425 -25.60 -34.14 -21.29
N PHE A 426 -24.29 -33.95 -21.46
CA PHE A 426 -23.41 -33.55 -20.36
C PHE A 426 -23.84 -32.24 -19.68
N LEU A 427 -24.30 -31.26 -20.47
CA LEU A 427 -24.83 -29.99 -19.94
C LEU A 427 -26.16 -30.22 -19.19
N ALA A 428 -27.08 -30.98 -19.77
CA ALA A 428 -28.37 -31.30 -19.17
C ALA A 428 -28.22 -32.07 -17.86
N ASP A 429 -27.31 -33.04 -17.80
CA ASP A 429 -26.98 -33.82 -16.59
C ASP A 429 -26.47 -32.91 -15.46
N ARG A 430 -25.91 -31.74 -15.82
CA ARG A 430 -25.46 -30.72 -14.88
C ARG A 430 -26.42 -29.56 -14.68
N GLY A 431 -27.66 -29.69 -15.16
CA GLY A 431 -28.71 -28.68 -14.98
C GLY A 431 -28.51 -27.40 -15.78
N PHE A 432 -27.76 -27.47 -16.90
CA PHE A 432 -27.62 -26.39 -17.86
C PHE A 432 -28.51 -26.66 -19.07
N ASP A 433 -29.50 -25.81 -19.28
CA ASP A 433 -30.42 -25.88 -20.41
C ASP A 433 -29.87 -25.17 -21.66
N ALA A 434 -30.69 -25.11 -22.72
CA ALA A 434 -30.31 -24.43 -23.96
C ALA A 434 -30.10 -22.92 -23.77
N ALA A 435 -30.86 -22.28 -22.88
CA ALA A 435 -30.72 -20.85 -22.59
C ALA A 435 -29.40 -20.55 -21.88
N ALA A 436 -28.98 -21.40 -20.94
CA ALA A 436 -27.65 -21.33 -20.34
C ALA A 436 -26.55 -21.54 -21.39
N ALA A 437 -26.70 -22.53 -22.27
CA ALA A 437 -25.72 -22.77 -23.34
C ALA A 437 -25.56 -21.55 -24.26
N GLU A 438 -26.67 -20.87 -24.59
CA GLU A 438 -26.66 -19.64 -25.38
C GLU A 438 -26.04 -18.45 -24.62
N GLN A 439 -26.42 -18.25 -23.35
CA GLN A 439 -25.90 -17.17 -22.50
C GLN A 439 -24.37 -17.19 -22.42
N PHE A 440 -23.78 -18.39 -22.23
CA PHE A 440 -22.33 -18.57 -22.13
C PHE A 440 -21.66 -18.82 -23.48
N ALA A 441 -22.40 -18.75 -24.59
CA ALA A 441 -21.95 -19.00 -25.96
C ALA A 441 -21.18 -20.33 -26.08
N LEU A 442 -21.71 -21.38 -25.46
CA LEU A 442 -21.09 -22.70 -25.50
C LEU A 442 -21.08 -23.26 -26.91
N GLY A 443 -20.03 -24.00 -27.22
CA GLY A 443 -19.88 -24.63 -28.53
C GLY A 443 -19.41 -26.07 -28.44
N TYR A 444 -19.45 -26.78 -29.55
CA TYR A 444 -18.89 -28.12 -29.68
C TYR A 444 -17.83 -28.11 -30.78
N ALA A 445 -16.66 -28.70 -30.49
CA ALA A 445 -15.65 -28.95 -31.49
C ALA A 445 -15.86 -30.35 -32.08
N PRO A 446 -16.27 -30.50 -33.36
CA PRO A 446 -16.49 -31.80 -33.99
C PRO A 446 -15.22 -32.65 -34.07
N VAL A 447 -15.41 -33.95 -34.20
CA VAL A 447 -14.32 -34.89 -34.43
C VAL A 447 -13.82 -34.74 -35.87
N GLY A 448 -12.55 -34.39 -36.01
CA GLY A 448 -11.90 -34.23 -37.31
C GLY A 448 -10.59 -33.48 -37.16
N TRP A 449 -9.75 -33.53 -38.19
CA TRP A 449 -8.42 -32.93 -38.13
C TRP A 449 -8.37 -31.52 -38.72
N GLU A 450 -9.33 -31.12 -39.55
CA GLU A 450 -9.25 -29.85 -40.29
C GLU A 450 -10.62 -29.17 -40.47
N ASN A 451 -11.61 -29.50 -39.64
CA ASN A 451 -12.97 -28.98 -39.79
C ASN A 451 -12.99 -27.46 -39.60
N LEU A 452 -12.46 -26.99 -38.47
CA LEU A 452 -12.34 -25.56 -38.17
C LEU A 452 -11.34 -24.88 -39.10
N VAL A 453 -10.18 -25.49 -39.33
CA VAL A 453 -9.14 -24.92 -40.21
C VAL A 453 -9.69 -24.69 -41.62
N ARG A 454 -10.44 -25.63 -42.21
CA ARG A 454 -11.06 -25.45 -43.52
C ARG A 454 -12.12 -24.34 -43.51
N PHE A 455 -12.96 -24.31 -42.48
CA PHE A 455 -13.95 -23.25 -42.33
C PHE A 455 -13.32 -21.85 -42.28
N LEU A 456 -12.28 -21.66 -41.47
CA LEU A 456 -11.61 -20.38 -41.33
C LEU A 456 -10.79 -20.00 -42.56
N ARG A 457 -10.15 -20.96 -43.25
CA ARG A 457 -9.55 -20.71 -44.56
C ARG A 457 -10.57 -20.21 -45.58
N GLY A 458 -11.77 -20.79 -45.58
CA GLY A 458 -12.89 -20.34 -46.41
C GLY A 458 -13.32 -18.89 -46.11
N LYS A 459 -13.07 -18.40 -44.90
CA LYS A 459 -13.26 -16.99 -44.50
C LYS A 459 -12.03 -16.11 -44.73
N GLY A 460 -11.00 -16.62 -45.41
CA GLY A 460 -9.81 -15.86 -45.79
C GLY A 460 -8.75 -15.72 -44.70
N PHE A 461 -8.78 -16.54 -43.64
CA PHE A 461 -7.71 -16.59 -42.64
C PHE A 461 -6.56 -17.49 -43.12
N THR A 462 -5.33 -17.01 -42.93
CA THR A 462 -4.10 -17.70 -43.32
C THR A 462 -3.67 -18.72 -42.26
N ASP A 463 -2.93 -19.75 -42.68
CA ASP A 463 -2.38 -20.78 -41.77
C ASP A 463 -1.56 -20.18 -40.62
N LYS A 464 -0.79 -19.13 -40.90
CA LYS A 464 -0.02 -18.41 -39.89
C LYS A 464 -0.93 -17.78 -38.83
N GLU A 465 -2.02 -17.13 -39.23
CA GLU A 465 -3.00 -16.53 -38.30
C GLU A 465 -3.68 -17.61 -37.45
N LEU A 466 -4.01 -18.77 -38.03
CA LEU A 466 -4.65 -19.89 -37.32
C LEU A 466 -3.74 -20.56 -36.29
N LEU A 467 -2.46 -20.73 -36.61
CA LEU A 467 -1.46 -21.23 -35.67
C LEU A 467 -1.17 -20.19 -34.56
N THR A 468 -1.05 -18.92 -34.92
CA THR A 468 -0.73 -17.83 -33.97
C THR A 468 -1.88 -17.53 -33.01
N SER A 469 -3.13 -17.67 -33.45
CA SER A 469 -4.34 -17.55 -32.59
C SER A 469 -4.52 -18.74 -31.66
N GLY A 470 -3.80 -19.85 -31.89
CA GLY A 470 -3.92 -21.07 -31.12
C GLY A 470 -5.17 -21.89 -31.43
N LEU A 471 -5.90 -21.56 -32.49
CA LEU A 471 -7.05 -22.31 -33.01
C LEU A 471 -6.61 -23.62 -33.70
N ALA A 472 -5.44 -23.58 -34.33
CA ALA A 472 -4.80 -24.73 -34.96
C ALA A 472 -3.53 -25.16 -34.23
N SER A 473 -3.12 -26.40 -34.42
CA SER A 473 -1.81 -26.94 -34.05
C SER A 473 -1.09 -27.44 -35.29
N GLU A 474 0.23 -27.50 -35.26
CA GLU A 474 1.02 -27.95 -36.40
C GLU A 474 0.95 -29.48 -36.54
N GLY A 475 0.53 -29.95 -37.71
CA GLY A 475 0.42 -31.37 -38.05
C GLY A 475 1.37 -31.76 -39.19
N ARG A 476 1.49 -33.08 -39.46
CA ARG A 476 2.42 -33.61 -40.49
C ARG A 476 2.13 -33.14 -41.91
N ARG A 477 0.89 -32.75 -42.21
CA ARG A 477 0.42 -32.31 -43.54
C ARG A 477 -0.04 -30.85 -43.56
N GLY A 478 0.26 -30.09 -42.50
CA GLY A 478 -0.19 -28.71 -42.32
C GLY A 478 -0.98 -28.50 -41.02
N PRO A 479 -1.58 -27.30 -40.83
CA PRO A 479 -2.36 -26.97 -39.64
C PRO A 479 -3.56 -27.88 -39.45
N MET A 480 -3.75 -28.35 -38.23
CA MET A 480 -4.87 -29.19 -37.82
C MET A 480 -5.64 -28.56 -36.65
N ASP A 481 -6.91 -28.87 -36.50
CA ASP A 481 -7.77 -28.39 -35.43
C ASP A 481 -7.19 -28.74 -34.06
N ARG A 482 -7.05 -27.73 -33.19
CA ARG A 482 -6.56 -27.95 -31.83
C ARG A 482 -7.60 -28.68 -30.97
N PHE A 483 -8.85 -28.22 -31.02
CA PHE A 483 -9.97 -28.73 -30.24
C PHE A 483 -10.77 -29.70 -31.10
N ARG A 484 -11.02 -30.92 -30.60
CA ARG A 484 -11.64 -32.02 -31.37
C ARG A 484 -12.45 -32.91 -30.43
N GLY A 485 -13.70 -33.20 -30.78
CA GLY A 485 -14.62 -34.04 -30.00
C GLY A 485 -14.90 -33.54 -28.57
N ARG A 486 -14.95 -32.22 -28.38
CA ARG A 486 -14.95 -31.59 -27.04
C ARG A 486 -16.01 -30.50 -26.92
N LEU A 487 -16.57 -30.34 -25.72
CA LEU A 487 -17.39 -29.17 -25.37
C LEU A 487 -16.46 -27.98 -25.12
N VAL A 488 -16.81 -26.82 -25.69
CA VAL A 488 -15.95 -25.64 -25.79
C VAL A 488 -16.62 -24.45 -25.10
N TRP A 489 -15.86 -23.77 -24.25
CA TRP A 489 -16.19 -22.48 -23.64
C TRP A 489 -15.34 -21.39 -24.30
N PRO A 490 -15.95 -20.34 -24.88
CA PRO A 490 -15.22 -19.18 -25.35
C PRO A 490 -14.72 -18.38 -24.14
N ILE A 491 -13.44 -18.01 -24.17
CA ILE A 491 -12.81 -17.19 -23.14
C ILE A 491 -12.68 -15.77 -23.69
N LYS A 492 -13.30 -14.82 -22.99
CA LYS A 492 -13.38 -13.42 -23.38
C LYS A 492 -12.48 -12.56 -22.51
N ASP A 493 -12.00 -11.45 -23.06
CA ASP A 493 -11.30 -10.43 -22.28
C ASP A 493 -12.28 -9.44 -21.62
N LEU A 494 -11.76 -8.41 -20.93
CA LEU A 494 -12.57 -7.39 -20.27
C LEU A 494 -13.46 -6.60 -21.25
N THR A 495 -13.09 -6.51 -22.52
CA THR A 495 -13.89 -5.82 -23.55
C THR A 495 -15.02 -6.70 -24.09
N GLY A 496 -14.95 -8.01 -23.85
CA GLY A 496 -15.90 -9.01 -24.35
C GLY A 496 -15.46 -9.71 -25.63
N GLU A 497 -14.27 -9.39 -26.14
CA GLU A 497 -13.70 -10.04 -27.33
C GLU A 497 -13.20 -11.44 -27.01
N VAL A 498 -13.42 -12.39 -27.94
CA VAL A 498 -12.98 -13.78 -27.76
C VAL A 498 -11.49 -13.89 -28.02
N ILE A 499 -10.73 -14.24 -26.99
CA ILE A 499 -9.26 -14.31 -27.04
C ILE A 499 -8.73 -15.74 -27.02
N GLY A 500 -9.58 -16.71 -26.66
CA GLY A 500 -9.22 -18.12 -26.61
C GLY A 500 -10.39 -19.00 -26.19
N PHE A 501 -10.10 -20.26 -25.88
CA PHE A 501 -11.09 -21.29 -25.60
C PHE A 501 -10.59 -22.26 -24.52
N GLY A 502 -11.53 -22.75 -23.71
CA GLY A 502 -11.35 -23.91 -22.86
C GLY A 502 -12.19 -25.07 -23.38
N ALA A 503 -11.62 -26.27 -23.50
CA ALA A 503 -12.28 -27.42 -24.12
C ALA A 503 -12.25 -28.66 -23.23
N ARG A 504 -13.41 -29.16 -22.84
CA ARG A 504 -13.58 -30.33 -21.96
C ARG A 504 -13.72 -31.61 -22.77
N ARG A 505 -12.97 -32.64 -22.36
CA ARG A 505 -13.11 -34.01 -22.88
C ARG A 505 -14.47 -34.58 -22.51
N LEU A 506 -15.15 -35.17 -23.50
CA LEU A 506 -16.42 -35.88 -23.31
C LEU A 506 -16.35 -37.35 -23.70
N ARG A 507 -15.42 -37.71 -24.59
CA ARG A 507 -15.30 -39.05 -25.15
C ARG A 507 -14.21 -39.83 -24.44
N GLU A 508 -14.43 -41.13 -24.23
CA GLU A 508 -13.49 -42.02 -23.56
C GLU A 508 -12.28 -42.37 -24.44
N ASP A 509 -12.44 -42.38 -25.77
CA ASP A 509 -11.39 -42.68 -26.74
C ASP A 509 -10.40 -41.52 -26.95
N ASP A 510 -10.67 -40.34 -26.38
CA ASP A 510 -9.76 -39.20 -26.39
C ASP A 510 -8.74 -39.30 -25.25
N ASN A 511 -7.48 -39.60 -25.57
CA ASN A 511 -6.39 -39.70 -24.59
C ASN A 511 -5.83 -38.35 -24.11
N GLY A 512 -6.41 -37.22 -24.52
CA GLY A 512 -6.00 -35.88 -24.09
C GLY A 512 -6.44 -35.51 -22.67
N PRO A 513 -5.98 -34.35 -22.14
CA PRO A 513 -6.29 -33.91 -20.78
C PRO A 513 -7.80 -33.66 -20.58
N LYS A 514 -8.26 -33.71 -19.31
CA LYS A 514 -9.67 -33.44 -18.95
C LYS A 514 -10.14 -32.08 -19.49
N TYR A 515 -9.33 -31.04 -19.31
CA TYR A 515 -9.51 -29.72 -19.93
C TYR A 515 -8.28 -29.35 -20.76
N LEU A 516 -8.52 -28.81 -21.95
CA LEU A 516 -7.51 -28.30 -22.87
C LEU A 516 -7.80 -26.84 -23.18
N ASN A 517 -6.88 -25.93 -22.83
CA ASN A 517 -7.03 -24.50 -23.11
C ASN A 517 -6.19 -24.09 -24.33
N THR A 518 -6.54 -22.96 -24.94
CA THR A 518 -5.68 -22.24 -25.89
C THR A 518 -4.27 -22.09 -25.31
N PRO A 519 -3.20 -22.30 -26.12
CA PRO A 519 -1.83 -22.11 -25.67
C PRO A 519 -1.55 -20.61 -25.44
N GLU A 520 -0.33 -20.27 -25.02
CA GLU A 520 0.09 -18.88 -24.96
C GLU A 520 0.08 -18.24 -26.35
N THR A 521 -0.66 -17.14 -26.53
CA THR A 521 -0.72 -16.39 -27.79
C THR A 521 -0.50 -14.89 -27.53
N PRO A 522 -0.49 -14.04 -28.57
CA PRO A 522 -0.53 -12.59 -28.39
C PRO A 522 -1.84 -12.09 -27.72
N LEU A 523 -2.93 -12.86 -27.82
CA LEU A 523 -4.24 -12.52 -27.24
C LEU A 523 -4.46 -13.19 -25.87
N TYR A 524 -3.97 -14.40 -25.69
CA TYR A 524 -4.28 -15.27 -24.56
C TYR A 524 -3.06 -15.50 -23.68
N LYS A 525 -3.13 -14.98 -22.44
CA LYS A 525 -2.12 -15.14 -21.39
C LYS A 525 -2.74 -15.82 -20.18
N LYS A 526 -2.35 -17.07 -19.90
CA LYS A 526 -2.97 -17.85 -18.81
C LYS A 526 -2.89 -17.16 -17.46
N SER A 527 -1.82 -16.42 -17.18
CA SER A 527 -1.62 -15.69 -15.93
C SER A 527 -2.51 -14.45 -15.74
N GLN A 528 -3.23 -14.03 -16.78
CA GLN A 528 -4.03 -12.80 -16.79
C GLN A 528 -5.50 -13.06 -17.08
N VAL A 529 -5.85 -14.21 -17.65
CA VAL A 529 -7.20 -14.45 -18.16
C VAL A 529 -8.09 -15.11 -17.12
N LEU A 530 -9.24 -14.46 -16.86
CA LEU A 530 -10.28 -14.91 -15.95
C LEU A 530 -11.55 -15.18 -16.75
N TYR A 531 -12.05 -16.41 -16.70
CA TYR A 531 -13.31 -16.78 -17.34
C TYR A 531 -14.49 -16.15 -16.58
N GLY A 532 -15.47 -15.62 -17.33
CA GLY A 532 -16.66 -14.96 -16.79
C GLY A 532 -16.46 -13.49 -16.39
N ILE A 533 -15.24 -12.96 -16.51
CA ILE A 533 -14.91 -11.60 -16.08
C ILE A 533 -15.68 -10.52 -16.86
N GLU A 534 -15.98 -10.77 -18.12
CA GLU A 534 -16.72 -9.87 -19.00
C GLU A 534 -18.18 -9.69 -18.56
N GLN A 535 -18.78 -10.77 -18.03
CA GLN A 535 -20.13 -10.77 -17.45
C GLN A 535 -20.10 -10.20 -16.03
N ALA A 536 -19.08 -10.56 -15.26
CA ALA A 536 -18.97 -10.21 -13.85
C ALA A 536 -18.51 -8.77 -13.60
N LYS A 537 -17.74 -8.13 -14.50
CA LYS A 537 -17.06 -6.85 -14.25
C LYS A 537 -17.96 -5.75 -13.71
N LYS A 538 -19.19 -5.64 -14.24
CA LYS A 538 -20.15 -4.60 -13.83
C LYS A 538 -20.64 -4.83 -12.40
N GLU A 539 -21.02 -6.05 -12.08
CA GLU A 539 -21.50 -6.40 -10.74
C GLU A 539 -20.36 -6.44 -9.72
N ILE A 540 -19.14 -6.83 -10.11
CA ILE A 540 -17.94 -6.73 -9.28
C ILE A 540 -17.67 -5.27 -8.91
N ALA A 541 -17.68 -4.36 -9.89
CA ALA A 541 -17.45 -2.94 -9.65
C ALA A 541 -18.57 -2.32 -8.78
N LYS A 542 -19.83 -2.70 -9.03
CA LYS A 542 -21.00 -2.19 -8.30
C LYS A 542 -21.07 -2.69 -6.86
N THR A 543 -20.88 -3.98 -6.63
CA THR A 543 -21.03 -4.59 -5.30
C THR A 543 -19.74 -4.56 -4.49
N GLY A 544 -18.61 -4.30 -5.15
CA GLY A 544 -17.28 -4.44 -4.55
C GLY A 544 -16.96 -5.90 -4.17
N ARG A 545 -17.62 -6.91 -4.76
CA ARG A 545 -17.39 -8.32 -4.43
C ARG A 545 -17.03 -9.12 -5.69
N ALA A 546 -15.96 -9.91 -5.63
CA ALA A 546 -15.63 -10.92 -6.63
C ALA A 546 -15.65 -12.32 -6.01
N VAL A 547 -16.22 -13.30 -6.72
CA VAL A 547 -16.26 -14.71 -6.29
C VAL A 547 -15.36 -15.52 -7.22
N VAL A 548 -14.31 -16.12 -6.69
CA VAL A 548 -13.36 -16.95 -7.46
C VAL A 548 -13.71 -18.40 -7.25
N VAL A 549 -14.04 -19.09 -8.34
CA VAL A 549 -14.41 -20.51 -8.37
C VAL A 549 -13.40 -21.32 -9.21
N GLU A 550 -13.45 -22.64 -9.13
CA GLU A 550 -12.45 -23.53 -9.74
C GLU A 550 -12.60 -23.67 -11.27
N GLY A 551 -13.82 -23.87 -11.75
CA GLY A 551 -14.08 -24.27 -13.13
C GLY A 551 -15.11 -23.45 -13.90
N TYR A 552 -15.19 -23.73 -15.20
CA TYR A 552 -16.14 -23.10 -16.12
C TYR A 552 -17.60 -23.36 -15.73
N THR A 553 -17.91 -24.60 -15.31
CA THR A 553 -19.26 -24.99 -14.88
C THR A 553 -19.67 -24.32 -13.58
N ASP A 554 -18.73 -24.04 -12.69
CA ASP A 554 -19.01 -23.39 -11.41
C ASP A 554 -19.34 -21.93 -11.62
N VAL A 555 -18.65 -21.25 -12.54
CA VAL A 555 -19.01 -19.89 -12.97
C VAL A 555 -20.42 -19.89 -13.51
N MET A 556 -20.77 -20.81 -14.41
CA MET A 556 -22.12 -20.90 -14.95
C MET A 556 -23.17 -21.13 -13.86
N ALA A 557 -22.92 -22.09 -12.95
CA ALA A 557 -23.82 -22.41 -11.84
C ALA A 557 -24.03 -21.21 -10.91
N CYS A 558 -22.96 -20.51 -10.54
CA CYS A 558 -23.03 -19.29 -9.73
C CYS A 558 -23.84 -18.18 -10.42
N HIS A 559 -23.55 -17.88 -11.68
CA HIS A 559 -24.26 -16.82 -12.42
C HIS A 559 -25.75 -17.13 -12.54
N LEU A 560 -26.12 -18.37 -12.90
CA LEU A 560 -27.51 -18.79 -13.00
C LEU A 560 -28.19 -18.82 -11.63
N ALA A 561 -27.45 -19.09 -10.55
CA ALA A 561 -27.93 -19.00 -9.18
C ALA A 561 -27.96 -17.56 -8.64
N GLY A 562 -27.74 -16.52 -9.47
CA GLY A 562 -27.81 -15.12 -9.02
C GLY A 562 -26.58 -14.64 -8.24
N VAL A 563 -25.43 -15.28 -8.43
CA VAL A 563 -24.10 -14.83 -8.00
C VAL A 563 -23.32 -14.37 -9.25
N PRO A 564 -23.66 -13.20 -9.84
CA PRO A 564 -23.11 -12.74 -11.12
C PRO A 564 -21.66 -12.27 -11.02
N THR A 565 -21.07 -12.28 -9.83
CA THR A 565 -19.70 -11.86 -9.56
C THR A 565 -18.69 -13.01 -9.64
N ALA A 566 -19.15 -14.20 -10.03
CA ALA A 566 -18.34 -15.41 -10.13
C ALA A 566 -17.42 -15.41 -11.36
N ILE A 567 -16.16 -15.80 -11.15
CA ILE A 567 -15.11 -15.90 -12.16
C ILE A 567 -14.19 -17.09 -11.87
N ALA A 568 -13.50 -17.61 -12.89
CA ALA A 568 -12.57 -18.74 -12.71
C ALA A 568 -11.25 -18.54 -13.45
N THR A 569 -10.18 -19.16 -12.94
CA THR A 569 -8.89 -19.22 -13.65
C THR A 569 -8.91 -20.27 -14.76
N CYS A 570 -8.26 -19.97 -15.88
CA CYS A 570 -8.28 -20.88 -17.04
C CYS A 570 -7.14 -21.91 -17.00
N GLY A 571 -7.22 -22.88 -16.09
CA GLY A 571 -6.28 -24.02 -15.99
C GLY A 571 -4.89 -23.63 -15.48
N THR A 572 -4.84 -22.66 -14.57
CA THR A 572 -3.63 -22.23 -13.83
C THR A 572 -4.04 -21.86 -12.41
N ALA A 573 -3.09 -21.85 -11.48
CA ALA A 573 -3.34 -21.30 -10.16
C ALA A 573 -3.68 -19.80 -10.24
N PHE A 574 -4.58 -19.35 -9.36
CA PHE A 574 -4.83 -17.93 -9.13
C PHE A 574 -3.54 -17.25 -8.61
N GLY A 575 -3.25 -16.03 -9.05
CA GLY A 575 -1.93 -15.41 -8.82
C GLY A 575 -1.89 -13.90 -9.07
N GLY A 576 -0.70 -13.31 -8.91
CA GLY A 576 -0.50 -11.85 -8.84
C GLY A 576 -1.06 -11.02 -9.98
N ASP A 577 -1.02 -11.51 -11.22
CA ASP A 577 -1.55 -10.77 -12.37
C ASP A 577 -3.09 -10.78 -12.42
N HIS A 578 -3.74 -11.87 -12.00
CA HIS A 578 -5.19 -11.90 -11.77
C HIS A 578 -5.60 -10.91 -10.67
N ILE A 579 -4.81 -10.82 -9.59
CA ILE A 579 -5.03 -9.87 -8.49
C ILE A 579 -5.01 -8.44 -9.02
N LYS A 580 -4.06 -8.08 -9.90
CA LYS A 580 -3.99 -6.73 -10.48
C LYS A 580 -5.25 -6.38 -11.26
N ILE A 581 -5.81 -7.34 -12.00
CA ILE A 581 -7.04 -7.13 -12.77
C ILE A 581 -8.24 -6.94 -11.83
N LEU A 582 -8.43 -7.83 -10.86
CA LEU A 582 -9.51 -7.70 -9.88
C LEU A 582 -9.40 -6.42 -9.07
N ARG A 583 -8.19 -6.04 -8.67
CA ARG A 583 -7.93 -4.82 -7.93
C ARG A 583 -8.37 -3.58 -8.71
N ARG A 584 -8.19 -3.54 -10.04
CA ARG A 584 -8.68 -2.43 -10.86
C ARG A 584 -10.20 -2.34 -10.81
N LEU A 585 -10.90 -3.47 -10.89
CA LEU A 585 -12.37 -3.50 -10.82
C LEU A 585 -12.92 -3.18 -9.43
N LEU A 586 -12.22 -3.57 -8.37
CA LEU A 586 -12.62 -3.37 -6.98
C LEU A 586 -12.24 -1.98 -6.41
N MET A 587 -11.46 -1.18 -7.14
CA MET A 587 -10.94 0.12 -6.66
C MET A 587 -11.80 1.33 -7.03
N ASP A 588 -12.83 1.17 -7.87
CA ASP A 588 -13.78 2.23 -8.20
C ASP A 588 -14.85 2.45 -7.13
N THR A 589 -14.90 1.63 -6.08
CA THR A 589 -15.71 1.92 -4.89
C THR A 589 -14.91 2.80 -3.94
N GLY A 590 -15.36 4.04 -3.69
CA GLY A 590 -14.67 5.08 -2.89
C GLY A 590 -14.38 4.75 -1.42
N GLU A 591 -14.55 3.51 -0.99
CA GLU A 591 -14.11 3.00 0.31
C GLU A 591 -13.25 1.75 0.07
N PHE A 592 -12.17 1.56 0.84
CA PHE A 592 -11.34 0.35 0.89
C PHE A 592 -12.12 -0.90 1.36
N ARG A 593 -13.20 -1.29 0.66
CA ARG A 593 -14.20 -2.29 1.09
C ARG A 593 -14.38 -3.46 0.12
N GLY A 594 -13.57 -3.55 -0.94
CA GLY A 594 -13.63 -4.69 -1.86
C GLY A 594 -13.45 -6.05 -1.15
N GLU A 595 -14.26 -7.04 -1.51
CA GLU A 595 -14.23 -8.41 -1.00
C GLU A 595 -13.89 -9.39 -2.12
N VAL A 596 -12.98 -10.33 -1.84
CA VAL A 596 -12.72 -11.47 -2.74
C VAL A 596 -13.06 -12.74 -1.99
N VAL A 597 -13.99 -13.53 -2.53
CA VAL A 597 -14.47 -14.78 -1.94
C VAL A 597 -13.97 -15.94 -2.78
N PHE A 598 -13.15 -16.81 -2.20
CA PHE A 598 -12.72 -18.03 -2.87
C PHE A 598 -13.65 -19.18 -2.50
N THR A 599 -14.23 -19.85 -3.49
CA THR A 599 -14.94 -21.12 -3.29
C THR A 599 -14.04 -22.26 -3.71
N PHE A 600 -13.79 -23.19 -2.80
CA PHE A 600 -12.98 -24.38 -3.09
C PHE A 600 -13.81 -25.63 -2.87
N ASP A 601 -13.53 -26.66 -3.67
CA ASP A 601 -13.95 -28.02 -3.38
C ASP A 601 -13.38 -28.39 -2.00
N GLY A 602 -14.21 -28.89 -1.08
CA GLY A 602 -13.85 -29.07 0.34
C GLY A 602 -12.76 -30.13 0.62
N ASP A 603 -12.00 -30.53 -0.40
CA ASP A 603 -10.94 -31.51 -0.31
C ASP A 603 -9.58 -30.90 0.10
N ALA A 604 -8.58 -31.76 0.28
CA ALA A 604 -7.23 -31.35 0.66
C ALA A 604 -6.53 -30.47 -0.40
N ALA A 605 -6.96 -30.53 -1.67
CA ALA A 605 -6.41 -29.72 -2.75
C ALA A 605 -6.96 -28.28 -2.69
N GLY A 606 -8.26 -28.12 -2.45
CA GLY A 606 -8.91 -26.82 -2.22
C GLY A 606 -8.34 -26.08 -1.00
N GLN A 607 -8.12 -26.80 0.11
CA GLN A 607 -7.43 -26.23 1.28
C GLN A 607 -6.00 -25.76 0.96
N LYS A 608 -5.26 -26.49 0.12
CA LYS A 608 -3.91 -26.11 -0.29
C LYS A 608 -3.92 -24.91 -1.24
N ALA A 609 -4.93 -24.78 -2.09
CA ALA A 609 -5.15 -23.62 -2.94
C ALA A 609 -5.49 -22.38 -2.12
N ALA A 610 -6.35 -22.49 -1.11
CA ALA A 610 -6.64 -21.44 -0.14
C ALA A 610 -5.37 -20.95 0.58
N MET A 611 -4.52 -21.88 1.03
CA MET A 611 -3.25 -21.55 1.69
C MET A 611 -2.21 -20.93 0.76
N ARG A 612 -2.24 -21.23 -0.54
CA ARG A 612 -1.41 -20.52 -1.54
C ARG A 612 -1.93 -19.11 -1.83
N ALA A 613 -3.25 -18.95 -1.95
CA ALA A 613 -3.86 -17.63 -2.06
C ALA A 613 -3.50 -16.74 -0.85
N PHE A 614 -3.38 -17.35 0.34
CA PHE A 614 -2.88 -16.72 1.56
C PHE A 614 -1.41 -16.24 1.47
N GLU A 615 -0.53 -16.97 0.79
CA GLU A 615 0.87 -16.54 0.60
C GLU A 615 0.96 -15.29 -0.28
N ASP A 616 0.05 -15.17 -1.26
CA ASP A 616 -0.10 -13.99 -2.12
C ASP A 616 -0.97 -12.87 -1.49
N ASP A 617 -1.67 -13.13 -0.38
CA ASP A 617 -2.57 -12.20 0.33
C ASP A 617 -1.85 -10.90 0.77
N GLN A 618 -0.52 -10.93 0.93
CA GLN A 618 0.28 -9.73 1.21
C GLN A 618 0.15 -8.63 0.13
N LYS A 619 -0.30 -8.99 -1.08
CA LYS A 619 -0.52 -8.10 -2.25
C LYS A 619 -1.95 -7.56 -2.34
N PHE A 620 -2.90 -8.16 -1.61
CA PHE A 620 -4.27 -7.66 -1.56
C PHE A 620 -4.38 -6.52 -0.55
N VAL A 621 -5.12 -5.47 -0.94
CA VAL A 621 -5.58 -4.42 -0.01
C VAL A 621 -7.07 -4.61 0.33
N THR A 622 -7.71 -5.60 -0.30
CA THR A 622 -9.12 -5.98 -0.18
C THR A 622 -9.30 -7.12 0.83
N ARG A 623 -10.51 -7.29 1.39
CA ARG A 623 -10.81 -8.33 2.38
C ARG A 623 -10.98 -9.67 1.69
N THR A 624 -10.12 -10.64 2.01
CA THR A 624 -10.18 -11.99 1.42
C THR A 624 -10.96 -12.96 2.31
N PHE A 625 -11.87 -13.71 1.69
CA PHE A 625 -12.75 -14.69 2.33
C PHE A 625 -12.68 -16.04 1.61
N VAL A 626 -13.10 -17.08 2.32
CA VAL A 626 -13.24 -18.45 1.81
C VAL A 626 -14.64 -18.94 2.10
N ALA A 627 -15.26 -19.60 1.14
CA ALA A 627 -16.52 -20.30 1.28
C ALA A 627 -16.31 -21.77 0.88
N VAL A 628 -16.54 -22.69 1.81
CA VAL A 628 -16.37 -24.14 1.57
C VAL A 628 -17.66 -24.84 2.00
N GLU A 629 -18.20 -25.68 1.13
CA GLU A 629 -19.38 -26.49 1.45
C GLU A 629 -18.97 -27.70 2.32
N PRO A 630 -19.69 -28.00 3.43
CA PRO A 630 -19.25 -29.02 4.39
C PRO A 630 -19.06 -30.44 3.85
N ASN A 631 -19.79 -30.82 2.80
CA ASN A 631 -19.69 -32.13 2.16
C ASN A 631 -18.71 -32.12 0.98
N GLY A 632 -18.03 -31.00 0.74
CA GLY A 632 -17.05 -30.82 -0.32
C GLY A 632 -17.62 -30.66 -1.72
N MET A 633 -18.91 -30.34 -1.85
CA MET A 633 -19.54 -30.09 -3.15
C MET A 633 -19.04 -28.79 -3.78
N ASP A 634 -18.72 -28.82 -5.07
CA ASP A 634 -18.46 -27.62 -5.88
C ASP A 634 -19.77 -26.83 -6.11
N PRO A 635 -19.74 -25.55 -6.56
CA PRO A 635 -20.94 -24.77 -6.79
C PRO A 635 -21.92 -25.41 -7.80
N CYS A 636 -21.41 -26.15 -8.80
CA CYS A 636 -22.23 -26.82 -9.80
C CYS A 636 -22.99 -28.01 -9.20
N ASP A 637 -22.29 -28.88 -8.48
CA ASP A 637 -22.83 -30.06 -7.80
C ASP A 637 -23.76 -29.63 -6.65
N LEU A 638 -23.44 -28.55 -5.94
CA LEU A 638 -24.29 -27.96 -4.90
C LEU A 638 -25.62 -27.45 -5.47
N ARG A 639 -25.57 -26.72 -6.60
CA ARG A 639 -26.78 -26.24 -7.30
C ARG A 639 -27.66 -27.42 -7.72
N LEU A 640 -27.06 -28.50 -8.22
CA LEU A 640 -27.79 -29.70 -8.63
C LEU A 640 -28.46 -30.41 -7.46
N ALA A 641 -27.75 -30.52 -6.34
CA ALA A 641 -28.23 -31.26 -5.18
C ALA A 641 -29.25 -30.47 -4.34
N LYS A 642 -29.04 -29.16 -4.17
CA LYS A 642 -29.76 -28.32 -3.19
C LYS A 642 -30.41 -27.06 -3.77
N GLY A 643 -30.23 -26.79 -5.07
CA GLY A 643 -30.83 -25.64 -5.76
C GLY A 643 -30.03 -24.35 -5.66
N ASP A 644 -30.56 -23.29 -6.28
CA ASP A 644 -29.88 -22.00 -6.44
C ASP A 644 -29.62 -21.27 -5.12
N ASP A 645 -30.56 -21.35 -4.17
CA ASP A 645 -30.43 -20.69 -2.86
C ASP A 645 -29.22 -21.21 -2.10
N ALA A 646 -28.92 -22.51 -2.19
CA ALA A 646 -27.77 -23.11 -1.52
C ALA A 646 -26.43 -22.53 -2.01
N VAL A 647 -26.33 -22.17 -3.30
CA VAL A 647 -25.12 -21.53 -3.86
C VAL A 647 -24.97 -20.10 -3.34
N ARG A 648 -26.08 -19.35 -3.20
CA ARG A 648 -26.05 -18.00 -2.60
C ARG A 648 -25.64 -18.08 -1.13
N GLU A 649 -26.26 -18.98 -0.37
CA GLU A 649 -25.97 -19.21 1.05
C GLU A 649 -24.51 -19.61 1.27
N LEU A 650 -23.93 -20.46 0.41
CA LEU A 650 -22.51 -20.81 0.46
C LEU A 650 -21.62 -19.56 0.41
N VAL A 651 -21.88 -18.66 -0.56
CA VAL A 651 -21.08 -17.44 -0.74
C VAL A 651 -21.33 -16.43 0.39
N ASP A 652 -22.54 -16.34 0.91
CA ASP A 652 -22.87 -15.41 2.00
C ASP A 652 -22.33 -15.90 3.36
N ALA A 653 -22.26 -17.22 3.58
CA ALA A 653 -21.67 -17.85 4.76
C ALA A 653 -20.14 -17.87 4.77
N ARG A 654 -19.49 -17.15 3.84
CA ARG A 654 -18.03 -17.04 3.74
C ARG A 654 -17.38 -16.64 5.08
N VAL A 655 -16.23 -17.24 5.34
CA VAL A 655 -15.39 -16.95 6.51
C VAL A 655 -14.13 -16.19 6.09
N PRO A 656 -13.57 -15.31 6.93
CA PRO A 656 -12.30 -14.65 6.60
C PRO A 656 -11.18 -15.66 6.34
N LEU A 657 -10.32 -15.40 5.36
CA LEU A 657 -9.23 -16.33 4.97
C LEU A 657 -8.30 -16.66 6.15
N PHE A 658 -7.95 -15.67 6.97
CA PHE A 658 -7.14 -15.88 8.18
C PHE A 658 -7.83 -16.81 9.19
N GLU A 659 -9.15 -16.69 9.35
CA GLU A 659 -9.91 -17.56 10.25
C GLU A 659 -9.90 -19.00 9.77
N PHE A 660 -10.15 -19.20 8.47
CA PHE A 660 -10.11 -20.51 7.84
C PHE A 660 -8.73 -21.16 7.95
N ALA A 661 -7.66 -20.42 7.64
CA ALA A 661 -6.28 -20.89 7.70
C ALA A 661 -5.86 -21.30 9.12
N VAL A 662 -6.23 -20.51 10.12
CA VAL A 662 -5.95 -20.83 11.53
C VAL A 662 -6.67 -22.09 11.96
N ARG A 663 -7.99 -22.19 11.75
CA ARG A 663 -8.78 -23.38 12.13
C ARG A 663 -8.24 -24.65 11.46
N THR A 664 -8.07 -24.61 10.14
CA THR A 664 -7.56 -25.75 9.36
C THR A 664 -6.15 -26.18 9.81
N THR A 665 -5.33 -25.26 10.32
CA THR A 665 -4.00 -25.59 10.85
C THR A 665 -4.10 -26.23 12.22
N VAL A 666 -4.93 -25.69 13.11
CA VAL A 666 -5.14 -26.18 14.47
C VAL A 666 -5.79 -27.58 14.47
N ASP A 667 -6.76 -27.82 13.58
CA ASP A 667 -7.50 -29.10 13.48
C ASP A 667 -6.61 -30.31 13.10
N ARG A 668 -5.36 -30.07 12.69
CA ARG A 668 -4.38 -31.13 12.39
C ARG A 668 -3.69 -31.71 13.62
N TYR A 669 -3.87 -31.08 14.79
CA TYR A 669 -3.17 -31.43 16.02
C TYR A 669 -4.13 -31.94 17.08
N ASN A 670 -3.65 -32.83 17.94
CA ASN A 670 -4.44 -33.33 19.06
C ASN A 670 -4.42 -32.34 20.24
N LEU A 671 -5.50 -31.58 20.40
CA LEU A 671 -5.64 -30.55 21.44
C LEU A 671 -5.90 -31.10 22.84
N ASP A 672 -6.07 -32.42 23.00
CA ASP A 672 -6.22 -33.06 24.31
C ASP A 672 -4.87 -33.26 25.03
N THR A 673 -3.76 -32.96 24.35
CA THR A 673 -2.39 -33.08 24.88
C THR A 673 -1.69 -31.72 24.93
N GLU A 674 -0.88 -31.48 25.95
CA GLU A 674 -0.11 -30.23 26.07
C GLU A 674 0.90 -30.08 24.91
N GLU A 675 1.54 -31.18 24.49
CA GLU A 675 2.43 -31.19 23.33
C GLU A 675 1.69 -30.82 22.03
N GLY A 676 0.47 -31.34 21.85
CA GLY A 676 -0.36 -31.04 20.69
C GLY A 676 -0.86 -29.60 20.68
N ARG A 677 -1.20 -29.03 21.83
CA ARG A 677 -1.55 -27.61 21.98
C ARG A 677 -0.39 -26.68 21.63
N ILE A 678 0.82 -26.99 22.12
CA ILE A 678 2.02 -26.22 21.78
C ILE A 678 2.35 -26.35 20.29
N ALA A 679 2.26 -27.55 19.70
CA ALA A 679 2.51 -27.76 18.28
C ALA A 679 1.48 -27.01 17.39
N ALA A 680 0.21 -26.99 17.80
CA ALA A 680 -0.84 -26.22 17.13
C ALA A 680 -0.56 -24.71 17.19
N LEU A 681 -0.14 -24.20 18.36
CA LEU A 681 0.24 -22.80 18.54
C LEU A 681 1.42 -22.42 17.65
N ASP A 682 2.45 -23.26 17.60
CA ASP A 682 3.66 -23.01 16.83
C ASP A 682 3.39 -23.00 15.31
N ALA A 683 2.41 -23.77 14.86
CA ALA A 683 1.97 -23.77 13.47
C ALA A 683 1.04 -22.59 13.13
N ALA A 684 0.15 -22.19 14.05
CA ALA A 684 -0.86 -21.17 13.79
C ALA A 684 -0.42 -19.72 14.12
N ALA A 685 0.48 -19.52 15.09
CA ALA A 685 0.98 -18.19 15.45
C ALA A 685 1.64 -17.43 14.29
N PRO A 686 2.43 -18.05 13.38
CA PRO A 686 2.96 -17.38 12.20
C PRO A 686 1.88 -16.85 11.24
N ILE A 687 0.72 -17.53 11.14
CA ILE A 687 -0.41 -17.12 10.30
C ILE A 687 -1.03 -15.83 10.87
N VAL A 688 -1.26 -15.79 12.18
CA VAL A 688 -1.80 -14.61 12.88
C VAL A 688 -0.80 -13.44 12.84
N ALA A 689 0.50 -13.71 12.98
CA ALA A 689 1.55 -12.70 12.94
C ALA A 689 1.66 -11.96 11.59
N ARG A 690 1.22 -12.57 10.49
CA ARG A 690 1.19 -11.95 9.15
C ARG A 690 0.08 -10.90 8.98
N ILE A 691 -0.89 -10.82 9.89
CA ILE A 691 -1.95 -9.81 9.85
C ILE A 691 -1.33 -8.43 10.10
N LYS A 692 -1.47 -7.52 9.12
CA LYS A 692 -0.91 -6.16 9.17
C LYS A 692 -1.65 -5.26 10.17
N ASP A 693 -2.97 -5.37 10.22
CA ASP A 693 -3.80 -4.58 11.14
C ASP A 693 -3.61 -5.08 12.58
N TYR A 694 -3.14 -4.18 13.45
CA TYR A 694 -2.83 -4.48 14.85
C TYR A 694 -4.08 -4.90 15.65
N ALA A 695 -5.22 -4.24 15.44
CA ALA A 695 -6.46 -4.51 16.18
C ALA A 695 -7.04 -5.87 15.76
N VAL A 696 -7.05 -6.16 14.46
CA VAL A 696 -7.48 -7.45 13.92
C VAL A 696 -6.56 -8.56 14.40
N ARG A 697 -5.24 -8.38 14.32
CA ARG A 697 -4.24 -9.36 14.80
C ARG A 697 -4.44 -9.68 16.29
N THR A 698 -4.63 -8.66 17.12
CA THR A 698 -4.86 -8.83 18.56
C THR A 698 -6.11 -9.67 18.83
N ARG A 699 -7.21 -9.40 18.11
CA ARG A 699 -8.44 -10.20 18.23
C ARG A 699 -8.27 -11.65 17.76
N TYR A 700 -7.49 -11.88 16.70
CA TYR A 700 -7.17 -13.23 16.25
C TYR A 700 -6.26 -14.00 17.22
N ALA A 701 -5.34 -13.33 17.92
CA ALA A 701 -4.55 -13.96 18.98
C ALA A 701 -5.42 -14.43 20.14
N VAL A 702 -6.42 -13.63 20.56
CA VAL A 702 -7.40 -14.04 21.58
C VAL A 702 -8.27 -15.20 21.08
N ARG A 703 -8.67 -15.19 19.81
CA ARG A 703 -9.43 -16.30 19.22
C ARG A 703 -8.60 -17.59 19.13
N LEU A 704 -7.30 -17.47 18.84
CA LEU A 704 -6.36 -18.59 18.81
C LEU A 704 -6.22 -19.24 20.19
N ASP A 705 -6.12 -18.44 21.26
CA ASP A 705 -6.12 -18.94 22.64
C ASP A 705 -7.36 -19.79 22.94
N LYS A 706 -8.54 -19.30 22.57
CA LYS A 706 -9.82 -20.01 22.75
C LYS A 706 -9.92 -21.29 21.92
N LEU A 707 -9.36 -21.29 20.71
CA LEU A 707 -9.37 -22.47 19.82
C LEU A 707 -8.44 -23.58 20.35
N ILE A 708 -7.27 -23.22 20.85
CA ILE A 708 -6.28 -24.19 21.35
C ILE A 708 -6.57 -24.62 22.79
N GLY A 709 -7.17 -23.75 23.59
CA GLY A 709 -7.60 -24.05 24.96
C GLY A 709 -6.54 -23.80 26.04
N PHE A 710 -5.56 -22.91 25.80
CA PHE A 710 -4.57 -22.52 26.83
C PHE A 710 -5.18 -21.68 27.95
N MET A 711 -6.22 -20.88 27.64
CA MET A 711 -6.84 -19.93 28.56
C MET A 711 -5.84 -18.92 29.14
N ASP A 712 -4.79 -18.59 28.37
CA ASP A 712 -3.74 -17.63 28.71
C ASP A 712 -3.50 -16.70 27.51
N GLU A 713 -4.38 -15.69 27.40
CA GLU A 713 -4.32 -14.73 26.31
C GLU A 713 -2.98 -13.99 26.23
N GLU A 714 -2.29 -13.79 27.36
CA GLU A 714 -1.04 -13.03 27.39
C GLU A 714 0.12 -13.85 26.81
N PHE A 715 0.18 -15.14 27.14
CA PHE A 715 1.12 -16.09 26.56
C PHE A 715 0.99 -16.15 25.02
N ILE A 716 -0.23 -16.30 24.52
CA ILE A 716 -0.49 -16.38 23.07
C ILE A 716 -0.15 -15.06 22.36
N ARG A 717 -0.51 -13.91 22.95
CA ARG A 717 -0.15 -12.59 22.40
C ARG A 717 1.37 -12.40 22.32
N LYS A 718 2.12 -12.78 23.36
CA LYS A 718 3.59 -12.71 23.37
C LYS A 718 4.19 -13.60 22.29
N ARG A 719 3.66 -14.81 22.08
CA ARG A 719 4.09 -15.73 21.02
C ARG A 719 3.84 -15.18 19.62
N VAL A 720 2.68 -14.58 19.36
CA VAL A 720 2.35 -13.93 18.07
C VAL A 720 3.24 -12.70 17.81
N MET A 721 3.51 -11.87 18.83
CA MET A 721 4.42 -10.72 18.72
C MET A 721 5.87 -11.15 18.44
N TRP A 722 6.32 -12.26 19.02
CA TRP A 722 7.62 -12.85 18.73
C TRP A 722 7.75 -13.28 17.27
N GLU A 723 6.72 -13.94 16.72
CA GLU A 723 6.65 -14.33 15.31
C GLU A 723 6.63 -13.12 14.36
N GLU A 724 5.90 -12.05 14.71
CA GLU A 724 5.90 -10.81 13.91
C GLU A 724 7.30 -10.22 13.79
N ARG A 725 8.01 -10.11 14.92
CA ARG A 725 9.38 -9.58 14.96
C ARG A 725 10.30 -10.41 14.06
N ARG A 726 10.18 -11.74 14.14
CA ARG A 726 10.93 -12.69 13.29
C ARG A 726 10.63 -12.52 11.80
N LEU A 727 9.38 -12.24 11.42
CA LEU A 727 8.98 -11.99 10.03
C LEU A 727 9.52 -10.66 9.50
N ARG A 728 9.48 -9.58 10.29
CA ARG A 728 10.03 -8.26 9.91
C ARG A 728 11.54 -8.31 9.69
N GLU A 729 12.26 -9.04 10.54
CA GLU A 729 13.71 -9.22 10.42
C GLU A 729 14.11 -10.01 9.17
N ARG A 730 13.27 -10.95 8.72
CA ARG A 730 13.44 -11.67 7.45
C ARG A 730 13.18 -10.78 6.22
N GLN A 731 12.19 -9.90 6.27
CA GLN A 731 11.85 -8.99 5.16
C GLN A 731 12.81 -7.79 5.00
N ALA A 732 13.53 -7.41 6.06
CA ALA A 732 14.47 -6.28 6.04
C ALA A 732 15.86 -6.60 5.43
N ARG A 733 16.09 -7.82 4.92
CA ARG A 733 17.29 -8.16 4.15
C ARG A 733 17.09 -7.79 2.67
N PRO A 734 17.97 -6.98 2.05
CA PRO A 734 17.82 -6.62 0.64
C PRO A 734 17.99 -7.85 -0.27
N GLU A 735 17.01 -8.10 -1.14
CA GLU A 735 17.09 -9.10 -2.20
C GLU A 735 18.16 -8.69 -3.23
N ARG A 736 19.10 -9.60 -3.53
CA ARG A 736 20.04 -9.43 -4.65
C ARG A 736 19.31 -9.71 -5.98
N PRO A 737 19.63 -9.01 -7.07
CA PRO A 737 18.99 -9.24 -8.36
C PRO A 737 19.27 -10.66 -8.88
N GLU A 738 18.22 -11.42 -9.18
CA GLU A 738 18.33 -12.73 -9.82
C GLU A 738 18.80 -12.58 -11.27
N GLU A 739 20.01 -13.07 -11.56
CA GLU A 739 20.49 -13.29 -12.92
C GLU A 739 19.69 -14.40 -13.60
N ARG A 740 19.12 -14.04 -14.75
CA ARG A 740 18.49 -14.93 -15.73
C ARG A 740 19.40 -16.13 -16.04
N ARG A 741 19.06 -17.33 -15.58
CA ARG A 741 19.58 -18.58 -16.16
C ARG A 741 18.66 -19.06 -17.27
N ARG A 742 19.16 -18.91 -18.50
CA ARG A 742 18.74 -19.67 -19.69
C ARG A 742 19.22 -21.12 -19.57
N GLY A 743 18.43 -22.05 -20.11
CA GLY A 743 18.90 -23.36 -20.58
C GLY A 743 18.30 -24.52 -19.80
N GLY A 744 17.46 -25.31 -20.48
CA GLY A 744 16.94 -26.57 -19.96
C GLY A 744 18.00 -27.66 -19.91
N ALA A 745 17.89 -28.50 -18.90
CA ALA A 745 18.32 -29.90 -18.87
C ALA A 745 17.60 -30.60 -17.71
N GLU A 746 17.28 -31.87 -17.92
CA GLU A 746 16.52 -32.76 -17.04
C GLU A 746 17.04 -32.81 -15.60
N ALA A 747 16.11 -32.98 -14.65
CA ALA A 747 16.40 -33.15 -13.24
C ALA A 747 16.97 -34.55 -12.97
N PRO A 748 18.13 -34.70 -12.29
CA PRO A 748 18.51 -35.97 -11.69
C PRO A 748 17.90 -36.10 -10.29
N GLU A 749 17.66 -37.37 -9.92
CA GLU A 749 17.09 -37.85 -8.67
C GLU A 749 17.71 -37.26 -7.39
N ALA A 750 16.85 -37.15 -6.38
CA ALA A 750 17.13 -36.63 -5.06
C ALA A 750 18.22 -37.45 -4.32
N ALA A 751 19.38 -36.83 -4.11
CA ALA A 751 20.30 -37.20 -3.05
C ALA A 751 19.79 -36.65 -1.70
N PRO A 752 20.06 -37.32 -0.57
CA PRO A 752 19.55 -36.91 0.73
C PRO A 752 20.09 -35.52 1.11
N ALA A 753 19.20 -34.69 1.66
CA ALA A 753 19.51 -33.32 2.06
C ALA A 753 20.75 -33.27 2.97
N ALA A 754 21.76 -32.51 2.55
CA ALA A 754 22.84 -32.10 3.45
C ALA A 754 22.25 -31.32 4.63
N PRO A 755 22.79 -31.46 5.86
CA PRO A 755 22.27 -30.77 7.02
C PRO A 755 22.28 -29.26 6.79
N ALA A 756 21.17 -28.60 7.16
CA ALA A 756 21.01 -27.16 7.04
C ALA A 756 22.18 -26.44 7.72
N ARG A 757 22.83 -25.52 6.99
CA ARG A 757 23.95 -24.72 7.50
C ARG A 757 23.49 -23.89 8.72
N PRO A 758 24.18 -23.96 9.86
CA PRO A 758 23.90 -23.10 11.01
C PRO A 758 24.19 -21.63 10.65
N VAL A 759 23.18 -20.77 10.77
CA VAL A 759 23.28 -19.34 10.50
C VAL A 759 23.78 -18.64 11.76
N LEU A 760 24.88 -17.90 11.66
CA LEU A 760 25.34 -17.00 12.72
C LEU A 760 24.26 -15.92 12.95
N ASP A 761 23.80 -15.76 14.19
CA ASP A 761 22.86 -14.72 14.62
C ASP A 761 23.62 -13.58 15.30
N PRO A 762 23.74 -12.40 14.65
CA PRO A 762 24.46 -11.26 15.22
C PRO A 762 23.83 -10.68 16.50
N ARG A 763 22.59 -11.06 16.85
CA ARG A 763 21.85 -10.55 18.02
C ARG A 763 21.80 -11.53 19.19
N ASP A 764 22.29 -12.76 19.01
CA ASP A 764 22.38 -13.75 20.08
C ASP A 764 23.53 -13.39 21.05
N PRO A 765 23.25 -13.09 22.33
CA PRO A 765 24.29 -12.73 23.30
C PRO A 765 25.39 -13.80 23.45
N ALA A 766 25.07 -15.07 23.27
CA ALA A 766 26.02 -16.18 23.32
C ALA A 766 27.03 -16.10 22.16
N GLN A 767 26.50 -15.97 20.95
CA GLN A 767 27.32 -15.87 19.74
C GLN A 767 28.10 -14.56 19.70
N GLN A 768 27.57 -13.48 20.29
CA GLN A 768 28.33 -12.23 20.47
C GLN A 768 29.53 -12.42 21.40
N ALA A 769 29.35 -13.12 22.52
CA ALA A 769 30.45 -13.41 23.45
C ALA A 769 31.50 -14.34 22.80
N GLU A 770 31.06 -15.39 22.10
CA GLU A 770 31.93 -16.28 21.33
C GLU A 770 32.71 -15.53 20.25
N ARG A 771 32.05 -14.66 19.50
CA ARG A 771 32.69 -13.84 18.46
C ARG A 771 33.74 -12.92 19.04
N GLU A 772 33.42 -12.19 20.12
CA GLU A 772 34.35 -11.27 20.76
C GLU A 772 35.57 -12.01 21.32
N LEU A 773 35.37 -13.19 21.91
CA LEU A 773 36.44 -14.04 22.40
C LEU A 773 37.36 -14.55 21.27
N LEU A 774 36.80 -14.91 20.11
CA LEU A 774 37.58 -15.32 18.94
C LEU A 774 38.35 -14.16 18.30
N LYS A 775 37.82 -12.93 18.34
CA LYS A 775 38.58 -11.73 17.94
C LYS A 775 39.77 -11.51 18.86
N LEU A 776 39.57 -11.61 20.18
CA LEU A 776 40.64 -11.53 21.18
C LEU A 776 41.69 -12.63 20.97
N ALA A 777 41.27 -13.85 20.63
CA ALA A 777 42.18 -14.97 20.34
C ALA A 777 43.10 -14.72 19.14
N LEU A 778 42.63 -14.00 18.12
CA LEU A 778 43.39 -13.71 16.91
C LEU A 778 44.21 -12.41 17.01
N GLN A 779 43.68 -11.39 17.69
CA GLN A 779 44.26 -10.05 17.74
C GLN A 779 45.11 -9.79 19.00
N ALA A 780 44.79 -10.43 20.12
CA ALA A 780 45.47 -10.28 21.41
C ALA A 780 45.58 -11.62 22.17
N PRO A 781 46.19 -12.67 21.57
CA PRO A 781 46.20 -14.04 22.10
C PRO A 781 46.73 -14.16 23.54
N ALA A 782 47.70 -13.32 23.93
CA ALA A 782 48.28 -13.31 25.27
C ALA A 782 47.26 -13.03 26.40
N LEU A 783 46.16 -12.33 26.09
CA LEU A 783 45.12 -11.98 27.08
C LEU A 783 44.09 -13.09 27.27
N VAL A 784 44.08 -14.12 26.42
CA VAL A 784 43.07 -15.18 26.42
C VAL A 784 43.66 -16.58 26.46
N VAL A 785 44.90 -16.75 26.92
CA VAL A 785 45.58 -18.06 27.05
C VAL A 785 44.71 -19.16 27.69
N PRO A 786 43.86 -18.89 28.71
CA PRO A 786 42.95 -19.91 29.24
C PRO A 786 42.00 -20.54 28.21
N LEU A 787 41.78 -19.91 27.05
CA LEU A 787 40.97 -20.44 25.94
C LEU A 787 41.45 -21.81 25.45
N ASP A 788 42.75 -22.11 25.56
CA ASP A 788 43.31 -23.38 25.11
C ASP A 788 42.75 -24.59 25.89
N ALA A 789 42.28 -24.37 27.12
CA ALA A 789 41.63 -25.40 27.94
C ALA A 789 40.12 -25.56 27.66
N TYR A 790 39.53 -24.80 26.72
CA TYR A 790 38.12 -24.91 26.36
C TYR A 790 37.91 -26.06 25.38
N GLN A 791 36.88 -26.86 25.60
CA GLN A 791 36.42 -27.89 24.70
C GLN A 791 35.65 -27.27 23.51
N ASP A 792 35.53 -28.02 22.44
CA ASP A 792 34.87 -27.60 21.21
C ASP A 792 33.35 -27.45 21.38
N ASP A 793 32.73 -28.26 22.25
CA ASP A 793 31.31 -28.22 22.58
C ASP A 793 30.86 -26.98 23.40
N GLU A 794 31.82 -26.19 23.85
CA GLU A 794 31.56 -24.95 24.58
C GLU A 794 31.08 -23.81 23.67
N PHE A 795 31.39 -23.88 22.37
CA PHE A 795 30.89 -22.97 21.35
C PHE A 795 29.56 -23.45 20.76
N THR A 796 28.54 -22.60 20.81
CA THR A 796 27.17 -22.87 20.32
C THR A 796 27.04 -22.74 18.81
N ALA A 797 27.77 -21.80 18.20
CA ALA A 797 27.74 -21.60 16.76
C ALA A 797 28.74 -22.53 16.06
N ALA A 798 28.24 -23.35 15.11
CA ALA A 798 29.10 -24.27 14.36
C ALA A 798 30.27 -23.59 13.62
N PRO A 799 30.11 -22.38 13.00
CA PRO A 799 31.24 -21.69 12.41
C PRO A 799 32.28 -21.21 13.43
N TYR A 800 31.87 -20.76 14.62
CA TYR A 800 32.80 -20.34 15.69
C TYR A 800 33.51 -21.53 16.33
N ARG A 801 32.82 -22.66 16.47
CA ARG A 801 33.44 -23.94 16.84
C ARG A 801 34.52 -24.36 15.82
N ALA A 802 34.25 -24.22 14.53
CA ALA A 802 35.23 -24.53 13.49
C ALA A 802 36.47 -23.61 13.56
N VAL A 803 36.29 -22.33 13.88
CA VAL A 803 37.41 -21.40 14.14
C VAL A 803 38.19 -21.80 15.40
N ARG A 804 37.51 -22.19 16.48
CA ARG A 804 38.16 -22.69 17.72
C ARG A 804 38.99 -23.95 17.48
N LEU A 805 38.50 -24.87 16.65
CA LEU A 805 39.24 -26.07 16.26
C LEU A 805 40.48 -25.71 15.43
N ALA A 806 40.35 -24.78 14.48
CA ALA A 806 41.48 -24.27 13.68
C ALA A 806 42.54 -23.58 14.56
N LEU A 807 42.12 -22.80 15.57
CA LEU A 807 43.02 -22.22 16.58
C LEU A 807 43.81 -23.29 17.34
N GLY A 808 43.16 -24.38 17.75
CA GLY A 808 43.82 -25.49 18.43
C GLY A 808 44.82 -26.23 17.53
N ALA A 809 44.44 -26.48 16.27
CA ALA A 809 45.30 -27.12 15.28
C ALA A 809 46.54 -26.27 14.90
N ALA A 810 46.45 -24.94 15.04
CA ALA A 810 47.57 -24.02 14.87
C ALA A 810 48.47 -23.88 16.12
N GLY A 811 48.28 -24.72 17.14
CA GLY A 811 49.09 -24.71 18.37
C GLY A 811 48.49 -23.95 19.54
N GLY A 812 47.23 -23.50 19.43
CA GLY A 812 46.52 -22.77 20.49
C GLY A 812 46.90 -21.29 20.56
N VAL A 813 46.15 -20.52 21.35
CA VAL A 813 46.44 -19.09 21.57
C VAL A 813 47.77 -18.88 22.29
N ALA A 814 48.26 -19.85 23.06
CA ALA A 814 49.60 -19.82 23.64
C ALA A 814 50.71 -19.71 22.59
N ALA A 815 50.53 -20.31 21.40
CA ALA A 815 51.49 -20.19 20.29
C ALA A 815 51.51 -18.76 19.72
N GLY A 816 50.35 -18.09 19.66
CA GLY A 816 50.25 -16.68 19.27
C GLY A 816 50.76 -15.69 20.31
N ALA A 817 50.87 -16.11 21.58
CA ALA A 817 51.38 -15.29 22.69
C ALA A 817 52.91 -15.34 22.86
N ALA A 818 53.62 -16.14 22.05
CA ALA A 818 55.07 -16.31 22.17
C ALA A 818 55.85 -15.04 21.74
N PRO A 819 56.96 -14.67 22.43
CA PRO A 819 57.67 -13.41 22.24
C PRO A 819 58.59 -13.36 20.99
N ALA A 820 58.11 -13.80 19.82
CA ALA A 820 58.80 -13.67 18.54
C ALA A 820 58.30 -12.43 17.76
N ALA A 821 59.22 -11.74 17.07
CA ALA A 821 59.01 -10.43 16.45
C ALA A 821 57.94 -10.38 15.34
N ASP A 822 57.54 -11.53 14.78
CA ASP A 822 56.51 -11.67 13.72
C ASP A 822 55.31 -12.56 14.14
N SER A 823 55.17 -12.84 15.44
CA SER A 823 54.28 -13.88 15.99
C SER A 823 52.80 -13.72 15.63
N GLY A 824 52.24 -12.50 15.65
CA GLY A 824 50.79 -12.29 15.43
C GLY A 824 50.32 -12.59 14.00
N ALA A 825 51.02 -12.07 13.00
CA ALA A 825 50.65 -12.29 11.59
C ALA A 825 50.94 -13.74 11.14
N ALA A 826 52.05 -14.31 11.60
CA ALA A 826 52.38 -15.71 11.36
C ALA A 826 51.38 -16.66 12.03
N PHE A 827 50.90 -16.33 13.23
CA PHE A 827 49.88 -17.10 13.94
C PHE A 827 48.54 -17.08 13.21
N VAL A 828 48.03 -15.91 12.80
CA VAL A 828 46.78 -15.82 12.02
C VAL A 828 46.89 -16.58 10.70
N ALA A 829 48.06 -16.58 10.04
CA ALA A 829 48.30 -17.38 8.84
C ALA A 829 48.21 -18.89 9.14
N ALA A 830 48.85 -19.36 10.21
CA ALA A 830 48.78 -20.76 10.64
C ALA A 830 47.33 -21.20 10.97
N VAL A 831 46.55 -20.33 11.62
CA VAL A 831 45.12 -20.60 11.91
C VAL A 831 44.30 -20.68 10.62
N ARG A 832 44.57 -19.83 9.64
CA ARG A 832 43.90 -19.89 8.32
C ARG A 832 44.24 -21.18 7.58
N ASP A 833 45.48 -21.63 7.63
CA ASP A 833 45.92 -22.87 6.98
C ASP A 833 45.29 -24.12 7.61
N ALA A 834 44.98 -24.05 8.91
CA ALA A 834 44.25 -25.09 9.63
C ALA A 834 42.72 -25.09 9.42
N CYS A 835 42.16 -24.14 8.66
CA CYS A 835 40.72 -24.06 8.42
C CYS A 835 40.22 -25.18 7.48
N PRO A 836 39.05 -25.79 7.76
CA PRO A 836 38.53 -26.94 7.00
C PRO A 836 37.97 -26.58 5.61
N ASP A 837 37.57 -25.32 5.41
CA ASP A 837 37.03 -24.82 4.15
C ASP A 837 37.25 -23.31 3.99
N ASP A 838 36.98 -22.78 2.80
CA ASP A 838 37.16 -21.36 2.47
C ASP A 838 36.21 -20.43 3.24
N MET A 839 35.09 -20.94 3.74
CA MET A 839 34.13 -20.16 4.52
C MET A 839 34.70 -19.87 5.92
N VAL A 840 35.24 -20.88 6.60
CA VAL A 840 35.91 -20.71 7.90
C VAL A 840 37.19 -19.88 7.72
N ARG A 841 37.93 -20.09 6.63
CA ARG A 841 39.11 -19.27 6.29
C ARG A 841 38.76 -17.79 6.12
N GLY A 842 37.65 -17.50 5.46
CA GLY A 842 37.11 -16.14 5.34
C GLY A 842 36.71 -15.54 6.69
N LEU A 843 36.06 -16.33 7.55
CA LEU A 843 35.67 -15.90 8.89
C LEU A 843 36.87 -15.59 9.80
N VAL A 844 37.95 -16.37 9.72
CA VAL A 844 39.20 -16.05 10.43
C VAL A 844 39.80 -14.74 9.95
N THR A 845 39.82 -14.49 8.63
CA THR A 845 40.29 -13.21 8.08
C THR A 845 39.45 -12.04 8.56
N GLU A 846 38.12 -12.21 8.63
CA GLU A 846 37.20 -11.19 9.14
C GLU A 846 37.45 -10.90 10.63
N LEU A 847 37.50 -11.93 11.47
CA LEU A 847 37.70 -11.79 12.92
C LEU A 847 39.09 -11.24 13.28
N ALA A 848 40.10 -11.46 12.44
CA ALA A 848 41.45 -10.93 12.68
C ALA A 848 41.55 -9.41 12.48
N VAL A 849 40.61 -8.78 11.75
CA VAL A 849 40.65 -7.34 11.44
C VAL A 849 39.44 -6.57 11.96
N GLU A 850 38.38 -7.25 12.38
CA GLU A 850 37.19 -6.60 12.93
C GLU A 850 37.51 -5.91 14.26
N PRO A 851 37.16 -4.62 14.43
CA PRO A 851 37.39 -3.90 15.68
C PRO A 851 36.76 -4.60 16.90
N LEU A 852 37.50 -4.57 18.01
CA LEU A 852 36.97 -4.98 19.32
C LEU A 852 35.95 -3.95 19.82
N ARG A 853 34.97 -4.40 20.61
CA ARG A 853 33.87 -3.57 21.13
C ARG A 853 34.29 -2.70 22.32
N THR A 854 35.45 -2.06 22.23
CA THR A 854 35.97 -1.13 23.23
C THR A 854 36.72 0.01 22.55
N HIS A 855 36.53 1.23 23.07
CA HIS A 855 37.31 2.41 22.68
C HIS A 855 38.51 2.64 23.60
N ARG A 856 38.72 1.77 24.60
CA ARG A 856 39.85 1.78 25.54
C ARG A 856 40.86 0.70 25.15
N GLU A 857 42.10 0.84 25.63
CA GLU A 857 43.13 -0.19 25.48
C GLU A 857 42.62 -1.53 26.05
N VAL A 858 42.86 -2.60 25.31
CA VAL A 858 42.36 -3.95 25.64
C VAL A 858 43.23 -4.52 26.75
N ASP A 859 42.62 -4.87 27.87
CA ASP A 859 43.31 -5.38 29.05
C ASP A 859 42.80 -6.77 29.49
N ALA A 860 43.45 -7.33 30.51
CA ALA A 860 43.08 -8.65 31.05
C ALA A 860 41.66 -8.67 31.64
N LEU A 861 41.15 -7.54 32.14
CA LEU A 861 39.79 -7.44 32.69
C LEU A 861 38.74 -7.57 31.58
N TYR A 862 38.95 -6.87 30.47
CA TYR A 862 38.09 -6.95 29.28
C TYR A 862 38.09 -8.36 28.70
N ALA A 863 39.28 -8.95 28.48
CA ALA A 863 39.42 -10.29 27.93
C ALA A 863 38.83 -11.37 28.86
N GLY A 864 39.08 -11.23 30.17
CA GLY A 864 38.55 -12.12 31.20
C GLY A 864 37.02 -12.18 31.23
N GLY A 865 36.35 -11.06 30.96
CA GLY A 865 34.88 -11.02 30.89
C GLY A 865 34.28 -11.96 29.83
N PHE A 866 34.90 -12.03 28.65
CA PHE A 866 34.42 -12.88 27.55
C PHE A 866 34.79 -14.35 27.72
N LEU A 867 35.97 -14.65 28.27
CA LEU A 867 36.33 -16.01 28.69
C LEU A 867 35.29 -16.56 29.68
N VAL A 868 35.01 -15.83 30.75
CA VAL A 868 34.02 -16.22 31.78
C VAL A 868 32.63 -16.36 31.18
N ALA A 869 32.21 -15.46 30.28
CA ALA A 869 30.90 -15.52 29.64
C ALA A 869 30.69 -16.81 28.84
N VAL A 870 31.64 -17.18 27.98
CA VAL A 870 31.57 -18.41 27.17
C VAL A 870 31.62 -19.65 28.06
N ARG A 871 32.56 -19.70 29.01
CA ARG A 871 32.71 -20.84 29.93
C ARG A 871 31.47 -21.05 30.80
N ARG A 872 30.92 -19.97 31.37
CA ARG A 872 29.74 -20.04 32.24
C ARG A 872 28.54 -20.58 31.46
N GLN A 873 28.37 -20.16 30.21
CA GLN A 873 27.28 -20.66 29.39
C GLN A 873 27.40 -22.16 29.10
N ALA A 874 28.62 -22.67 28.85
CA ALA A 874 28.85 -24.10 28.70
C ALA A 874 28.55 -24.87 30.00
N VAL A 875 28.98 -24.35 31.14
CA VAL A 875 28.70 -24.93 32.47
C VAL A 875 27.19 -24.94 32.76
N ASP A 876 26.46 -23.87 32.44
CA ASP A 876 25.00 -23.78 32.59
C ASP A 876 24.28 -24.83 31.74
N ARG A 877 24.74 -25.07 30.50
CA ARG A 877 24.21 -26.15 29.65
C ARG A 877 24.47 -27.52 30.26
N ARG A 878 25.70 -27.78 30.73
CA ARG A 878 26.06 -29.07 31.35
C ARG A 878 25.27 -29.34 32.63
N ILE A 879 25.07 -28.33 33.47
CA ILE A 879 24.20 -28.42 34.66
C ILE A 879 22.79 -28.83 34.23
N ALA A 880 22.22 -28.18 33.22
CA ALA A 880 20.88 -28.50 32.74
C ALA A 880 20.79 -29.92 32.15
N GLU A 881 21.83 -30.41 31.47
CA GLU A 881 21.91 -31.78 30.97
C GLU A 881 21.97 -32.80 32.10
N VAL A 882 22.84 -32.60 33.08
CA VAL A 882 22.99 -33.48 34.26
C VAL A 882 21.70 -33.50 35.08
N GLN A 883 21.04 -32.35 35.26
CA GLN A 883 19.73 -32.26 35.91
C GLN A 883 18.63 -33.02 35.15
N LYS A 884 18.55 -32.86 33.82
CA LYS A 884 17.62 -33.63 32.98
C LYS A 884 17.90 -35.12 33.04
N TYR A 885 19.18 -35.52 33.06
CA TYR A 885 19.58 -36.92 33.20
C TYR A 885 19.14 -37.51 34.55
N LEU A 886 19.35 -36.79 35.66
CA LEU A 886 18.85 -37.18 36.98
C LEU A 886 17.33 -37.27 37.03
N GLN A 887 16.62 -36.31 36.44
CA GLN A 887 15.16 -36.30 36.39
C GLN A 887 14.59 -37.50 35.61
N ARG A 888 15.18 -37.81 34.45
CA ARG A 888 14.75 -38.94 33.59
C ARG A 888 15.04 -40.31 34.18
N ASN A 889 16.08 -40.42 35.00
CA ASN A 889 16.53 -41.68 35.59
C ASN A 889 16.26 -41.76 37.11
N SER A 890 15.41 -40.87 37.64
CA SER A 890 15.03 -40.86 39.05
C SER A 890 14.43 -42.21 39.45
N GLY A 891 15.04 -42.87 40.44
CA GLY A 891 14.63 -44.19 40.92
C GLY A 891 15.06 -45.39 40.06
N ARG A 892 15.85 -45.17 38.99
CA ARG A 892 16.34 -46.24 38.08
C ARG A 892 17.86 -46.44 38.10
N LEU A 893 18.61 -45.53 38.71
CA LEU A 893 20.07 -45.60 38.80
C LEU A 893 20.52 -46.40 40.05
N PRO A 894 21.53 -47.27 39.92
CA PRO A 894 22.28 -47.80 41.05
C PRO A 894 22.88 -46.70 41.95
N ASP A 895 23.00 -46.94 43.26
CA ASP A 895 23.42 -45.96 44.27
C ASP A 895 24.83 -45.36 44.03
N ASP A 896 25.75 -46.14 43.45
CA ASP A 896 27.07 -45.69 43.04
C ASP A 896 27.00 -44.70 41.87
N GLN A 897 26.18 -44.98 40.86
CA GLN A 897 25.98 -44.09 39.72
C GLN A 897 25.23 -42.82 40.11
N LEU A 898 24.22 -42.92 40.98
CA LEU A 898 23.50 -41.76 41.49
C LEU A 898 24.43 -40.79 42.24
N ARG A 899 25.30 -41.33 43.12
CA ARG A 899 26.30 -40.53 43.83
C ARG A 899 27.31 -39.87 42.89
N ALA A 900 27.75 -40.57 41.84
CA ALA A 900 28.67 -40.02 40.86
C ALA A 900 28.07 -38.82 40.11
N VAL A 901 26.81 -38.95 39.64
CA VAL A 901 26.12 -37.87 38.91
C VAL A 901 25.77 -36.69 39.82
N GLN A 902 25.40 -36.95 41.08
CA GLN A 902 25.18 -35.89 42.08
C GLN A 902 26.49 -35.15 42.41
N ALA A 903 27.61 -35.87 42.53
CA ALA A 903 28.91 -35.25 42.74
C ALA A 903 29.33 -34.38 41.54
N GLU A 904 29.09 -34.84 40.30
CA GLU A 904 29.31 -34.03 39.09
C GLU A 904 28.46 -32.76 39.11
N LEU A 905 27.18 -32.85 39.45
CA LEU A 905 26.29 -31.70 39.55
C LEU A 905 26.76 -30.69 40.61
N SER A 906 27.16 -31.15 41.80
CA SER A 906 27.69 -30.29 42.86
C SER A 906 29.00 -29.62 42.45
N ALA A 907 29.90 -30.34 41.77
CA ALA A 907 31.14 -29.78 41.25
C ALA A 907 30.90 -28.68 40.21
N LEU A 908 29.98 -28.92 39.25
CA LEU A 908 29.61 -27.93 38.24
C LEU A 908 28.94 -26.70 38.84
N GLN A 909 28.07 -26.87 39.84
CA GLN A 909 27.45 -25.75 40.56
C GLN A 909 28.46 -24.93 41.35
N GLY A 910 29.42 -25.58 42.01
CA GLY A 910 30.54 -24.92 42.68
C GLY A 910 31.42 -24.15 41.71
N TYR A 911 31.71 -24.74 40.54
CA TYR A 911 32.48 -24.08 39.49
C TYR A 911 31.73 -22.87 38.89
N ARG A 912 30.42 -23.00 38.62
CA ARG A 912 29.58 -21.86 38.21
C ARG A 912 29.64 -20.73 39.24
N HIS A 913 29.56 -21.05 40.52
CA HIS A 913 29.65 -20.05 41.59
C HIS A 913 31.02 -19.36 41.63
N ALA A 914 32.11 -20.11 41.43
CA ALA A 914 33.45 -19.55 41.33
C ALA A 914 33.60 -18.60 40.13
N LEU A 915 33.06 -18.94 38.96
CA LEU A 915 33.05 -18.07 37.77
C LEU A 915 32.29 -16.76 38.01
N VAL A 916 31.21 -16.79 38.79
CA VAL A 916 30.43 -15.59 39.12
C VAL A 916 31.13 -14.71 40.16
N THR A 917 31.80 -15.31 41.14
CA THR A 917 32.36 -14.57 42.29
C THR A 917 33.80 -14.12 42.10
N ARG A 918 34.63 -14.92 41.40
CA ARG A 918 36.05 -14.65 41.15
C ARG A 918 36.35 -14.27 39.71
N GLY A 919 35.36 -14.35 38.81
CA GLY A 919 35.54 -13.96 37.41
C GLY A 919 36.63 -14.79 36.72
N ALA A 920 37.57 -14.10 36.05
CA ALA A 920 38.64 -14.76 35.30
C ALA A 920 39.63 -15.54 36.18
N ASP A 921 39.77 -15.20 37.47
CA ASP A 921 40.62 -15.92 38.42
C ASP A 921 40.09 -17.33 38.76
N ALA A 922 38.86 -17.66 38.33
CA ALA A 922 38.30 -19.01 38.45
C ALA A 922 38.56 -19.91 37.24
N LEU A 923 39.06 -19.37 36.14
CA LEU A 923 39.48 -20.11 34.95
C LEU A 923 40.89 -20.66 35.13
#